data_AF-A0A7G9Z142-F1
#
_entry.id   AF-A0A7G9Z142-F1
#
_cell.length_a   1.000
_cell.length_b   1.000
_cell.length_c   1.000
_cell.angle_alpha   90.00
_cell.angle_beta   90.00
_cell.angle_gamma   90.00
#
_symmetry.space_group_name_H-M   'P 1'
#
loop_
_entity.id
_entity.type
_entity.pdbx_description
1 polymer ?
#
loop_
_entity_poly.entity_id
_entity_poly.type
_entity_poly.pdbx_seq_one_letter_code
_entity_poly.pdbx_strand_id
1 'polypeptide(L)'
;MEITSDRTDGILTISLSGRLDAFGASQLDEALKKFIKDDDFAVVIDMGNVSYLSSGGIRTFLATEKMLKKREGGIHLCNINPYPLKVLEMAGFDQLFSIQSTKEDAIKSCIPIEAMRMPDWDRQPTYQKRGALFTVFEASQKEAVLKVVGDISKVLYAQLEEEDIVSRRFSETEYSIGLGALGESVKDCIHILGEMITIGGTMVWLPTDGNDTPDFLIPMRDTGEVTIHTGFNVTLDGTFNDIVVVESEGDTGLTMGDLYTSIFEIARERRGDFRGLVSLAMRADVQEFYSSGVKISPIKKFAPENREMIMHDDNLDRWINISTIPKYHGETMVSFGMGVDLTSDLSSFDKDAIDALFYLHPANIGNKEMLLHNHGVIFKHLPWEKNLNLDDEIKRIVTGGDFIDMRHLLDNTRFTRAVIGVSYVSDVIFEESTRIDIIGECEGWNDTFERITRKLHPDCKEVRLTPLTGGYSGSLVFRVNAWDRSGRKEMPFVLKLSKWSDIYDEIRGYEDHVKRYIQNNATQIIQHCKMGDFGGILYNFVGIKGTDSEISCLEDYYYSHNTEEVISAFDSLFRVVLKAWYGQPKLKDISLYEEYGSFDHFEDIKEYVQSHFAVSADEETIVLPLGLGTSINPLYFVESIIPQRKSDTVSAYEASVHGDLNMKNVLMDEANNMWLIDFSDTRHSHILRDIAKLEAVLKFETFDITSDEKLREVVELDKIFLDVKNLSEIPQIPSTLHDPEILKAFQCVQKLREYANIITLLDEDISQYFFSLFAYTMRVLVYGSVNDYGKKCAWISASMLCQKLI
;
A
#
# COMPACT_ATOMS: atom_id res chain seq x y z
N MET A 1 25.88 12.66 32.97
CA MET A 1 24.83 11.64 32.85
C MET A 1 24.75 10.88 34.16
N GLU A 2 23.55 10.56 34.62
CA GLU A 2 23.34 9.72 35.80
C GLU A 2 23.17 8.27 35.36
N ILE A 3 23.84 7.35 36.04
CA ILE A 3 23.89 5.93 35.71
C ILE A 3 23.65 5.15 37.01
N THR A 4 22.59 4.37 37.06
CA THR A 4 22.34 3.40 38.14
C THR A 4 22.37 1.99 37.58
N SER A 5 22.75 1.02 38.42
CA SER A 5 22.86 -0.38 38.01
C SER A 5 22.19 -1.28 39.03
N ASP A 6 21.53 -2.31 38.55
CA ASP A 6 20.99 -3.43 39.33
C ASP A 6 21.34 -4.75 38.65
N ARG A 7 21.43 -5.83 39.41
CA ARG A 7 21.75 -7.15 38.86
C ARG A 7 20.84 -8.22 39.40
N THR A 8 20.34 -9.06 38.49
CA THR A 8 19.57 -10.25 38.83
C THR A 8 19.95 -11.36 37.86
N ASP A 9 20.29 -12.55 38.38
CA ASP A 9 20.50 -13.78 37.60
C ASP A 9 21.40 -13.65 36.35
N GLY A 10 22.56 -13.00 36.48
CA GLY A 10 23.52 -12.82 35.37
C GLY A 10 23.13 -11.76 34.33
N ILE A 11 22.05 -11.01 34.59
CA ILE A 11 21.59 -9.87 33.79
C ILE A 11 21.93 -8.58 34.54
N LEU A 12 22.76 -7.73 33.93
CA LEU A 12 23.05 -6.39 34.45
C LEU A 12 22.06 -5.39 33.84
N THR A 13 21.21 -4.78 34.65
CA THR A 13 20.35 -3.68 34.19
C THR A 13 20.95 -2.33 34.55
N ILE A 14 21.05 -1.43 33.57
CA ILE A 14 21.54 -0.07 33.72
C ILE A 14 20.43 0.91 33.34
N SER A 15 20.08 1.82 34.24
CA SER A 15 19.16 2.93 33.93
C SER A 15 19.93 4.22 33.71
N LEU A 16 19.65 4.88 32.60
CA LEU A 16 20.33 6.11 32.17
C LEU A 16 19.41 7.31 32.28
N SER A 17 19.94 8.42 32.80
CA SER A 17 19.24 9.71 32.81
C SER A 17 20.14 10.84 32.31
N GLY A 18 19.65 11.60 31.33
CA GLY A 18 20.34 12.75 30.73
C GLY A 18 20.52 12.63 29.21
N ARG A 19 21.75 12.90 28.73
CA ARG A 19 22.10 12.92 27.30
C ARG A 19 23.25 11.94 27.04
N LEU A 20 23.12 11.12 26.00
CA LEU A 20 24.14 10.17 25.54
C LEU A 20 24.92 10.74 24.34
N ASP A 21 25.53 11.91 24.55
CA ASP A 21 26.49 12.54 23.63
C ASP A 21 27.90 11.95 23.80
N ALA A 22 28.94 12.56 23.20
CA ALA A 22 30.31 12.06 23.33
C ALA A 22 30.81 12.01 24.79
N PHE A 23 30.39 12.97 25.63
CA PHE A 23 30.75 12.99 27.04
C PHE A 23 29.97 11.92 27.82
N GLY A 24 28.66 11.84 27.60
CA GLY A 24 27.82 10.78 28.17
C GLY A 24 28.32 9.38 27.81
N ALA A 25 28.63 9.13 26.54
CA ALA A 25 29.16 7.84 26.08
C ALA A 25 30.45 7.44 26.82
N SER A 26 31.35 8.39 27.06
CA SER A 26 32.58 8.14 27.83
C SER A 26 32.29 7.75 29.28
N GLN A 27 31.30 8.39 29.92
CA GLN A 27 30.85 8.03 31.27
C GLN A 27 30.21 6.63 31.31
N LEU A 28 29.45 6.28 30.27
CA LEU A 28 28.83 4.96 30.15
C LEU A 28 29.86 3.85 29.91
N ASP A 29 30.87 4.09 29.06
CA ASP A 29 31.99 3.16 28.83
C ASP A 29 32.72 2.83 30.13
N GLU A 30 33.03 3.83 30.95
CA GLU A 30 33.68 3.64 32.26
C GLU A 30 32.78 2.85 33.22
N ALA A 31 31.48 3.16 33.25
CA ALA A 31 30.51 2.47 34.08
C ALA A 31 30.35 0.99 33.66
N LEU A 32 30.20 0.71 32.37
CA LEU A 32 30.07 -0.65 31.83
C LEU A 32 31.31 -1.50 32.13
N LYS A 33 32.52 -0.94 31.96
CA LYS A 33 33.78 -1.61 32.32
C LYS A 33 33.85 -1.96 33.81
N LYS A 34 33.25 -1.14 34.67
CA LYS A 34 33.23 -1.36 36.12
C LYS A 34 32.13 -2.34 36.55
N PHE A 35 30.97 -2.28 35.90
CA PHE A 35 29.79 -3.02 36.31
C PHE A 35 29.66 -4.40 35.69
N ILE A 36 30.20 -4.64 34.49
CA ILE A 36 30.16 -5.96 33.86
C ILE A 36 31.19 -6.87 34.52
N LYS A 37 30.74 -8.03 34.99
CA LYS A 37 31.56 -9.12 35.54
C LYS A 37 31.61 -10.28 34.55
N ASP A 38 32.45 -11.28 34.83
CA ASP A 38 32.70 -12.40 33.92
C ASP A 38 31.50 -13.36 33.76
N ASP A 39 30.61 -13.41 34.74
CA ASP A 39 29.39 -14.22 34.77
C ASP A 39 28.17 -13.53 34.16
N ASP A 40 28.28 -12.25 33.79
CA ASP A 40 27.19 -11.54 33.12
C ASP A 40 27.16 -11.93 31.63
N PHE A 41 26.02 -12.44 31.17
CA PHE A 41 25.78 -12.79 29.77
C PHE A 41 24.96 -11.72 29.04
N ALA A 42 24.11 -10.97 29.74
CA ALA A 42 23.28 -9.93 29.14
C ALA A 42 23.36 -8.58 29.88
N VAL A 43 23.18 -7.50 29.12
CA VAL A 43 23.08 -6.14 29.66
C VAL A 43 21.81 -5.46 29.15
N VAL A 44 20.91 -5.08 30.06
CA VAL A 44 19.72 -4.28 29.76
C VAL A 44 20.04 -2.80 29.98
N ILE A 45 19.75 -1.94 29.01
CA ILE A 45 19.90 -0.48 29.12
C ILE A 45 18.54 0.18 28.99
N ASP A 46 18.07 0.75 30.10
CA ASP A 46 16.85 1.53 30.19
C ASP A 46 17.12 3.00 29.82
N MET A 47 16.52 3.41 28.70
CA MET A 47 16.71 4.71 28.06
C MET A 47 15.55 5.69 28.30
N GLY A 48 14.62 5.38 29.22
CA GLY A 48 13.41 6.18 29.45
C GLY A 48 13.68 7.66 29.73
N ASN A 49 14.79 7.96 30.40
CA ASN A 49 15.20 9.33 30.74
C ASN A 49 16.35 9.85 29.86
N VAL A 50 16.60 9.22 28.71
CA VAL A 50 17.61 9.66 27.73
C VAL A 50 16.93 10.49 26.65
N SER A 51 17.29 11.77 26.59
CA SER A 51 16.70 12.75 25.64
C SER A 51 17.46 12.85 24.31
N TYR A 52 18.66 12.27 24.23
CA TYR A 52 19.55 12.44 23.07
C TYR A 52 20.55 11.29 22.95
N LEU A 53 20.79 10.84 21.73
CA LEU A 53 21.77 9.82 21.35
C LEU A 53 22.65 10.37 20.22
N SER A 54 23.97 10.13 20.33
CA SER A 54 24.95 10.43 19.29
C SER A 54 25.67 9.16 18.81
N SER A 55 26.51 9.28 17.78
CA SER A 55 27.38 8.19 17.33
C SER A 55 28.32 7.66 18.42
N GLY A 56 28.63 8.47 19.45
CA GLY A 56 29.37 8.03 20.63
C GLY A 56 28.64 6.95 21.41
N GLY A 57 27.36 7.16 21.72
CA GLY A 57 26.53 6.19 22.45
C GLY A 57 26.33 4.90 21.66
N ILE A 58 26.12 5.00 20.35
CA ILE A 58 26.00 3.83 19.47
C ILE A 58 27.28 2.99 19.52
N ARG A 59 28.47 3.61 19.46
CA ARG A 59 29.74 2.89 19.56
C ARG A 59 29.91 2.18 20.92
N THR A 60 29.47 2.81 22.00
CA THR A 60 29.45 2.18 23.33
C THR A 60 28.58 0.93 23.32
N PHE A 61 27.35 1.00 22.78
CA PHE A 61 26.46 -0.15 22.66
C PHE A 61 27.07 -1.28 21.82
N LEU A 62 27.66 -0.95 20.67
CA LEU A 62 28.34 -1.92 19.80
C LEU A 62 29.54 -2.60 20.47
N ALA A 63 30.33 -1.86 21.24
CA ALA A 63 31.46 -2.41 21.95
C ALA A 63 31.02 -3.41 23.02
N THR A 64 29.94 -3.09 23.75
CA THR A 64 29.33 -3.96 24.75
C THR A 64 28.70 -5.19 24.10
N GLU A 65 27.93 -5.02 23.03
CA GLU A 65 27.35 -6.11 22.25
C GLU A 65 28.43 -7.11 21.78
N LYS A 66 29.50 -6.60 21.18
CA LYS A 66 30.63 -7.44 20.72
C LYS A 66 31.33 -8.17 21.87
N MET A 67 31.36 -7.58 23.07
CA MET A 67 31.95 -8.21 24.24
C MET A 67 31.06 -9.35 24.77
N LEU A 68 29.74 -9.13 24.84
CA LEU A 68 28.78 -10.09 25.37
C LEU A 68 28.49 -11.24 24.38
N LYS A 69 28.55 -10.99 23.06
CA LYS A 69 28.41 -12.06 22.04
C LYS A 69 29.42 -13.19 22.21
N LYS A 70 30.59 -12.94 22.79
CA LYS A 70 31.58 -13.99 23.11
C LYS A 70 31.13 -14.94 24.22
N ARG A 71 30.05 -14.60 24.93
CA ARG A 71 29.45 -15.32 26.05
C ARG A 71 28.02 -15.76 25.72
N GLU A 72 27.68 -15.84 24.43
CA GLU A 72 26.34 -16.23 23.93
C GLU A 72 25.20 -15.35 24.45
N GLY A 73 25.48 -14.10 24.86
CA GLY A 73 24.46 -13.13 25.20
C GLY A 73 24.66 -11.79 24.49
N GLY A 74 23.99 -10.74 24.94
CA GLY A 74 23.93 -9.48 24.19
C GLY A 74 23.40 -8.30 24.98
N ILE A 75 23.25 -7.18 24.29
CA ILE A 75 22.70 -5.93 24.80
C ILE A 75 21.22 -5.83 24.43
N HIS A 76 20.41 -5.43 25.40
CA HIS A 76 18.99 -5.22 25.26
C HIS A 76 18.67 -3.77 25.65
N LEU A 77 17.98 -3.04 24.81
CA LEU A 77 17.60 -1.64 25.05
C LEU A 77 16.11 -1.58 25.37
N CYS A 78 15.69 -0.71 26.29
CA CYS A 78 14.27 -0.49 26.55
C CYS A 78 13.91 0.96 26.82
N ASN A 79 12.61 1.25 26.78
CA ASN A 79 12.04 2.58 27.03
C ASN A 79 12.71 3.68 26.16
N ILE A 80 13.02 3.39 24.90
CA ILE A 80 13.73 4.36 24.04
C ILE A 80 12.77 5.49 23.63
N ASN A 81 13.15 6.74 23.88
CA ASN A 81 12.40 7.90 23.42
C ASN A 81 12.40 8.04 21.88
N PRO A 82 11.39 8.69 21.25
CA PRO A 82 11.25 8.77 19.80
C PRO A 82 12.47 9.34 19.05
N TYR A 83 13.16 10.32 19.63
CA TYR A 83 14.33 10.92 18.99
C TYR A 83 15.55 9.98 18.99
N PRO A 84 16.02 9.43 20.13
CA PRO A 84 17.04 8.38 20.12
C PRO A 84 16.70 7.16 19.25
N LEU A 85 15.44 6.74 19.18
CA LEU A 85 15.00 5.63 18.33
C LEU A 85 15.22 5.95 16.84
N LYS A 86 14.74 7.12 16.37
CA LYS A 86 14.99 7.59 15.00
C LYS A 86 16.48 7.65 14.66
N VAL A 87 17.33 8.02 15.63
CA VAL A 87 18.79 8.05 15.41
C VAL A 87 19.36 6.64 15.22
N LEU A 88 18.85 5.62 15.94
CA LEU A 88 19.24 4.22 15.72
C LEU A 88 18.75 3.71 14.35
N GLU A 89 17.51 3.98 13.99
CA GLU A 89 16.90 3.61 12.70
C GLU A 89 17.66 4.23 11.51
N MET A 90 17.92 5.54 11.57
CA MET A 90 18.67 6.26 10.53
C MET A 90 20.10 5.74 10.37
N ALA A 91 20.69 5.24 11.45
CA ALA A 91 22.04 4.69 11.44
C ALA A 91 22.07 3.17 11.16
N GLY A 92 20.90 2.52 11.04
CA GLY A 92 20.77 1.08 10.77
C GLY A 92 21.19 0.17 11.92
N PHE A 93 21.14 0.66 13.17
CA PHE A 93 21.55 -0.09 14.36
C PHE A 93 20.38 -0.59 15.22
N ASP A 94 19.15 -0.23 14.87
CA ASP A 94 17.92 -0.72 15.49
C ASP A 94 17.79 -2.25 15.41
N GLN A 95 18.24 -2.86 14.31
CA GLN A 95 18.22 -4.31 14.10
C GLN A 95 19.39 -5.07 14.74
N LEU A 96 20.42 -4.36 15.21
CA LEU A 96 21.60 -4.97 15.85
C LEU A 96 21.44 -5.15 17.36
N PHE A 97 20.43 -4.53 17.96
CA PHE A 97 20.15 -4.58 19.38
C PHE A 97 18.75 -5.13 19.62
N SER A 98 18.54 -5.88 20.71
CA SER A 98 17.19 -6.26 21.11
C SER A 98 16.49 -5.07 21.77
N ILE A 99 15.50 -4.47 21.11
CA ILE A 99 14.78 -3.28 21.60
C ILE A 99 13.40 -3.70 22.10
N GLN A 100 13.11 -3.42 23.38
CA GLN A 100 11.83 -3.74 24.02
C GLN A 100 11.12 -2.50 24.53
N SER A 101 9.78 -2.55 24.57
CA SER A 101 8.97 -1.42 25.04
C SER A 101 9.16 -1.13 26.52
N THR A 102 9.39 -2.17 27.34
CA THR A 102 9.50 -2.06 28.80
C THR A 102 10.78 -2.70 29.31
N LYS A 103 11.20 -2.32 30.52
CA LYS A 103 12.33 -2.95 31.22
C LYS A 103 12.04 -4.42 31.53
N GLU A 104 10.82 -4.73 31.92
CA GLU A 104 10.38 -6.10 32.21
C GLU A 104 10.49 -6.99 30.97
N ASP A 105 10.08 -6.49 29.80
CA ASP A 105 10.17 -7.25 28.55
C ASP A 105 11.61 -7.39 28.07
N ALA A 106 12.46 -6.38 28.27
CA ALA A 106 13.91 -6.50 28.03
C ALA A 106 14.54 -7.60 28.88
N ILE A 107 14.24 -7.63 30.18
CA ILE A 107 14.74 -8.68 31.08
C ILE A 107 14.24 -10.06 30.64
N LYS A 108 12.96 -10.21 30.26
CA LYS A 108 12.44 -11.48 29.72
C LYS A 108 13.15 -11.90 28.44
N SER A 109 13.43 -10.95 27.55
CA SER A 109 14.14 -11.22 26.29
C SER A 109 15.61 -11.59 26.48
N CYS A 110 16.21 -11.22 27.63
CA CYS A 110 17.58 -11.62 27.97
C CYS A 110 17.66 -13.10 28.35
N ILE A 111 16.57 -13.66 28.88
CA ILE A 111 16.50 -15.07 29.25
C ILE A 111 16.29 -15.83 27.94
N PRO A 112 17.26 -16.61 27.44
CA PRO A 112 17.00 -17.52 26.35
C PRO A 112 15.84 -18.42 26.80
N ILE A 113 14.86 -18.69 25.93
CA ILE A 113 13.82 -19.69 26.22
C ILE A 113 14.46 -21.02 26.69
N GLU A 114 15.69 -21.30 26.28
CA GLU A 114 16.54 -22.42 26.73
C GLU A 114 16.92 -22.40 28.22
N ALA A 115 17.01 -21.24 28.87
CA ALA A 115 17.25 -21.14 30.32
C ALA A 115 15.98 -21.39 31.15
N MET A 116 14.80 -21.35 30.52
CA MET A 116 13.58 -21.96 31.04
C MET A 116 13.58 -23.46 30.73
N ARG A 117 14.38 -24.19 31.53
CA ARG A 117 14.53 -25.66 31.55
C ARG A 117 15.34 -26.21 30.38
N MET A 118 16.59 -26.61 30.65
CA MET A 118 17.09 -27.84 29.99
C MET A 118 16.00 -28.89 30.20
N PRO A 119 15.39 -29.42 29.13
CA PRO A 119 14.34 -30.39 29.30
C PRO A 119 14.91 -31.56 30.08
N ASP A 120 14.18 -32.02 31.09
CA ASP A 120 14.48 -33.31 31.69
C ASP A 120 14.09 -34.36 30.65
N TRP A 121 15.04 -34.70 29.77
CA TRP A 121 14.87 -35.65 28.66
C TRP A 121 14.34 -37.00 29.17
N ASP A 122 14.78 -37.41 30.37
CA ASP A 122 14.37 -38.65 31.01
C ASP A 122 12.90 -38.64 31.47
N ARG A 123 12.27 -37.47 31.56
CA ARG A 123 10.86 -37.30 31.96
C ARG A 123 9.93 -37.01 30.81
N GLN A 124 10.43 -36.86 29.59
CA GLN A 124 9.56 -36.62 28.46
C GLN A 124 8.87 -37.91 28.00
N PRO A 125 7.62 -37.81 27.52
CA PRO A 125 6.95 -38.95 26.93
C PRO A 125 7.74 -39.39 25.68
N THR A 126 8.10 -40.67 25.67
CA THR A 126 8.79 -41.32 24.56
C THR A 126 7.92 -42.40 23.95
N TYR A 127 7.95 -42.51 22.62
CA TYR A 127 7.18 -43.48 21.86
C TYR A 127 8.11 -44.24 20.92
N GLN A 128 8.02 -45.57 20.98
CA GLN A 128 8.72 -46.46 20.07
C GLN A 128 7.77 -46.87 18.96
N LYS A 129 8.00 -46.37 17.75
CA LYS A 129 7.13 -46.60 16.59
C LYS A 129 7.99 -46.81 15.36
N ARG A 130 7.70 -47.87 14.59
CA ARG A 130 8.32 -48.12 13.27
C ARG A 130 9.86 -48.09 13.25
N GLY A 131 10.51 -48.53 14.32
CA GLY A 131 11.97 -48.56 14.44
C GLY A 131 12.62 -47.19 14.67
N ALA A 132 11.86 -46.23 15.22
CA ALA A 132 12.38 -44.94 15.65
C ALA A 132 11.82 -44.56 17.03
N LEU A 133 12.66 -43.85 17.79
CA LEU A 133 12.33 -43.24 19.06
C LEU A 133 11.82 -41.82 18.83
N PHE A 134 10.61 -41.54 19.31
CA PHE A 134 9.99 -40.22 19.29
C PHE A 134 9.97 -39.65 20.70
N THR A 135 10.62 -38.50 20.92
CA THR A 135 10.56 -37.77 22.19
C THR A 135 9.76 -36.50 21.98
N VAL A 136 8.68 -36.32 22.73
CA VAL A 136 7.73 -35.23 22.49
C VAL A 136 7.79 -34.17 23.59
N PHE A 137 7.92 -32.92 23.19
CA PHE A 137 7.94 -31.74 24.03
C PHE A 137 6.73 -30.88 23.69
N GLU A 138 5.86 -30.62 24.65
CA GLU A 138 4.74 -29.70 24.46
C GLU A 138 5.26 -28.26 24.42
N ALA A 139 5.03 -27.56 23.32
CA ALA A 139 5.49 -26.19 23.08
C ALA A 139 4.36 -25.15 23.20
N SER A 140 3.15 -25.47 22.73
CA SER A 140 2.01 -24.54 22.70
C SER A 140 0.66 -25.26 22.67
N GLN A 141 -0.33 -24.66 23.31
CA GLN A 141 -1.74 -25.08 23.25
C GLN A 141 -2.60 -24.17 22.36
N LYS A 142 -1.97 -23.25 21.61
CA LYS A 142 -2.69 -22.38 20.68
C LYS A 142 -3.23 -23.18 19.49
N GLU A 143 -4.36 -22.76 18.96
CA GLU A 143 -4.91 -23.31 17.72
C GLU A 143 -3.98 -22.98 16.53
N ALA A 144 -3.97 -23.88 15.54
CA ALA A 144 -3.25 -23.73 14.30
C ALA A 144 -4.21 -23.98 13.13
N VAL A 145 -4.17 -23.11 12.12
CA VAL A 145 -5.07 -23.13 10.96
C VAL A 145 -4.23 -23.16 9.68
N LEU A 146 -4.71 -23.87 8.65
CA LEU A 146 -4.13 -23.76 7.31
C LEU A 146 -4.95 -22.78 6.46
N LYS A 147 -4.26 -21.81 5.87
CA LYS A 147 -4.84 -20.84 4.93
C LYS A 147 -4.53 -21.24 3.50
N VAL A 148 -5.56 -21.36 2.67
CA VAL A 148 -5.45 -21.72 1.26
C VAL A 148 -5.68 -20.51 0.37
N VAL A 149 -4.75 -20.25 -0.54
CA VAL A 149 -4.85 -19.25 -1.61
C VAL A 149 -4.88 -19.96 -2.94
N GLY A 150 -5.76 -19.54 -3.84
CA GLY A 150 -5.90 -20.11 -5.18
C GLY A 150 -6.64 -21.45 -5.19
N ASP A 151 -6.51 -22.19 -6.30
CA ASP A 151 -7.24 -23.43 -6.55
C ASP A 151 -6.31 -24.50 -7.12
N ILE A 152 -6.05 -25.54 -6.32
CA ILE A 152 -5.20 -26.67 -6.72
C ILE A 152 -5.73 -27.42 -7.94
N SER A 153 -7.05 -27.42 -8.16
CA SER A 153 -7.65 -28.05 -9.35
C SER A 153 -7.19 -27.32 -10.62
N LYS A 154 -7.16 -25.98 -10.61
CA LYS A 154 -6.65 -25.21 -11.74
C LYS A 154 -5.18 -25.49 -12.01
N VAL A 155 -4.38 -25.74 -10.96
CA VAL A 155 -2.99 -26.20 -11.13
C VAL A 155 -2.96 -27.57 -11.81
N LEU A 156 -3.71 -28.54 -11.31
CA LEU A 156 -3.65 -29.92 -11.80
C LEU A 156 -4.21 -30.11 -13.22
N TYR A 157 -5.16 -29.28 -13.64
CA TYR A 157 -5.66 -29.26 -15.02
C TYR A 157 -4.94 -28.25 -15.91
N ALA A 158 -3.90 -27.57 -15.39
CA ALA A 158 -3.17 -26.50 -16.06
C ALA A 158 -4.10 -25.43 -16.67
N GLN A 159 -4.97 -24.86 -15.84
CA GLN A 159 -6.01 -23.90 -16.20
C GLN A 159 -5.78 -22.51 -15.58
N LEU A 160 -4.65 -22.25 -14.92
CA LEU A 160 -4.37 -20.93 -14.35
C LEU A 160 -4.31 -19.86 -15.45
N GLU A 161 -4.94 -18.72 -15.17
CA GLU A 161 -4.84 -17.48 -15.94
C GLU A 161 -4.29 -16.35 -15.05
N GLU A 162 -3.94 -15.18 -15.61
CA GLU A 162 -3.39 -14.04 -14.82
C GLU A 162 -4.31 -13.62 -13.66
N GLU A 163 -5.61 -13.86 -13.81
CA GLU A 163 -6.65 -13.50 -12.85
C GLU A 163 -6.65 -14.42 -11.62
N ASP A 164 -6.07 -15.61 -11.75
CA ASP A 164 -5.96 -16.61 -10.68
C ASP A 164 -4.69 -16.40 -9.84
N ILE A 165 -3.79 -15.51 -10.26
CA ILE A 165 -2.51 -15.28 -9.59
C ILE A 165 -2.65 -14.16 -8.56
N VAL A 166 -2.35 -14.47 -7.32
CA VAL A 166 -2.35 -13.54 -6.19
C VAL A 166 -0.92 -13.11 -5.88
N SER A 167 -0.72 -11.80 -5.71
CA SER A 167 0.57 -11.24 -5.29
C SER A 167 0.60 -11.07 -3.77
N ARG A 168 1.63 -11.61 -3.12
CA ARG A 168 1.82 -11.60 -1.67
C ARG A 168 3.16 -10.99 -1.27
N ARG A 169 3.21 -10.43 -0.06
CA ARG A 169 4.43 -9.92 0.56
C ARG A 169 5.15 -11.01 1.35
N PHE A 170 6.43 -10.78 1.64
CA PHE A 170 7.23 -11.67 2.46
C PHE A 170 6.91 -11.48 3.94
N SER A 171 6.93 -12.58 4.69
CA SER A 171 6.79 -12.58 6.15
C SER A 171 7.93 -13.37 6.78
N GLU A 172 8.53 -12.82 7.84
CA GLU A 172 9.75 -13.35 8.49
C GLU A 172 9.53 -14.69 9.23
N THR A 173 8.27 -15.07 9.47
CA THR A 173 7.91 -16.29 10.22
C THR A 173 6.96 -17.20 9.44
N GLU A 174 6.78 -16.98 8.14
CA GLU A 174 5.84 -17.76 7.35
C GLU A 174 6.38 -19.16 7.05
N TYR A 175 5.51 -20.16 7.24
CA TYR A 175 5.65 -21.51 6.74
C TYR A 175 4.58 -21.77 5.68
N SER A 176 4.99 -21.91 4.42
CA SER A 176 4.05 -22.16 3.34
C SER A 176 4.64 -23.01 2.21
N ILE A 177 3.79 -23.74 1.49
CA ILE A 177 4.14 -24.46 0.25
C ILE A 177 3.14 -24.13 -0.84
N GLY A 178 3.53 -24.27 -2.10
CA GLY A 178 2.60 -24.06 -3.20
C GLY A 178 3.25 -24.02 -4.57
N LEU A 179 2.61 -23.29 -5.47
CA LEU A 179 3.06 -23.01 -6.82
C LEU A 179 3.11 -21.49 -7.04
N GLY A 180 4.26 -20.96 -7.39
CA GLY A 180 4.46 -19.54 -7.62
C GLY A 180 5.79 -19.20 -8.29
N ALA A 181 6.06 -17.91 -8.39
CA ALA A 181 7.32 -17.36 -8.90
C ALA A 181 7.54 -15.95 -8.34
N LEU A 182 8.79 -15.47 -8.41
CA LEU A 182 9.11 -14.07 -8.16
C LEU A 182 9.29 -13.29 -9.46
N GLY A 183 8.89 -12.01 -9.39
CA GLY A 183 9.26 -10.99 -10.36
C GLY A 183 8.40 -9.74 -10.23
N GLU A 184 8.62 -8.79 -11.15
CA GLU A 184 8.03 -7.45 -11.09
C GLU A 184 6.51 -7.46 -11.29
N SER A 185 6.02 -8.30 -12.19
CA SER A 185 4.58 -8.44 -12.46
C SER A 185 4.17 -9.88 -12.70
N VAL A 186 2.87 -10.16 -12.53
CA VAL A 186 2.26 -11.45 -12.86
C VAL A 186 2.58 -11.85 -14.31
N LYS A 187 2.53 -10.91 -15.24
CA LYS A 187 2.74 -11.14 -16.66
C LYS A 187 4.15 -11.65 -16.98
N ASP A 188 5.15 -11.21 -16.22
CA ASP A 188 6.54 -11.64 -16.43
C ASP A 188 6.78 -13.06 -15.92
N CYS A 189 6.06 -13.46 -14.87
CA CYS A 189 6.37 -14.67 -14.11
C CYS A 189 5.41 -15.83 -14.41
N ILE A 190 4.22 -15.55 -14.95
CA ILE A 190 3.17 -16.56 -15.16
C ILE A 190 3.62 -17.75 -16.01
N HIS A 191 4.59 -17.55 -16.91
CA HIS A 191 5.11 -18.61 -17.76
C HIS A 191 6.13 -19.54 -17.09
N ILE A 192 6.59 -19.20 -15.89
CA ILE A 192 7.62 -19.94 -15.14
C ILE A 192 7.19 -20.31 -13.71
N LEU A 193 5.88 -20.28 -13.42
CA LEU A 193 5.34 -20.73 -12.13
C LEU A 193 5.82 -22.14 -11.83
N GLY A 194 6.32 -22.34 -10.63
CA GLY A 194 6.94 -23.58 -10.20
C GLY A 194 6.68 -23.88 -8.73
N GLU A 195 7.06 -25.07 -8.29
CA GLU A 195 6.88 -25.46 -6.89
C GLU A 195 7.71 -24.56 -5.98
N MET A 196 7.12 -24.10 -4.89
CA MET A 196 7.74 -23.16 -3.96
C MET A 196 7.55 -23.57 -2.50
N ILE A 197 8.47 -23.15 -1.65
CA ILE A 197 8.40 -23.24 -0.19
C ILE A 197 8.85 -21.90 0.40
N THR A 198 8.09 -21.40 1.37
CA THR A 198 8.48 -20.29 2.23
C THR A 198 8.76 -20.84 3.61
N ILE A 199 9.97 -20.66 4.10
CA ILE A 199 10.42 -21.22 5.38
C ILE A 199 11.51 -20.34 6.00
N GLY A 200 11.33 -19.97 7.27
CA GLY A 200 12.28 -19.11 7.99
C GLY A 200 12.47 -17.73 7.33
N GLY A 201 11.40 -17.17 6.75
CA GLY A 201 11.42 -15.89 6.04
C GLY A 201 12.07 -15.94 4.65
N THR A 202 12.54 -17.11 4.21
CA THR A 202 13.15 -17.30 2.88
C THR A 202 12.17 -17.98 1.96
N MET A 203 11.99 -17.46 0.74
CA MET A 203 11.30 -18.19 -0.32
C MET A 203 12.33 -18.92 -1.18
N VAL A 204 12.10 -20.21 -1.40
CA VAL A 204 12.84 -21.04 -2.35
C VAL A 204 11.82 -21.60 -3.34
N TRP A 205 12.09 -21.51 -4.64
CA TRP A 205 11.22 -22.10 -5.65
C TRP A 205 12.01 -22.76 -6.76
N LEU A 206 11.37 -23.70 -7.46
CA LEU A 206 11.91 -24.39 -8.62
C LEU A 206 11.17 -23.90 -9.88
N PRO A 207 11.71 -22.92 -10.62
CA PRO A 207 11.04 -22.39 -11.81
C PRO A 207 10.87 -23.43 -12.91
N THR A 208 9.80 -23.30 -13.68
CA THR A 208 9.52 -24.16 -14.86
C THR A 208 10.15 -23.61 -16.14
N ASP A 209 11.35 -23.04 -16.03
CA ASP A 209 12.09 -22.38 -17.13
C ASP A 209 12.89 -23.37 -18.00
N GLY A 210 12.92 -24.64 -17.62
CA GLY A 210 13.63 -25.73 -18.31
C GLY A 210 15.06 -25.99 -17.81
N ASN A 211 15.56 -25.25 -16.83
CA ASN A 211 16.92 -25.40 -16.30
C ASN A 211 17.03 -26.37 -15.12
N ASP A 212 15.90 -26.82 -14.55
CA ASP A 212 15.83 -27.75 -13.40
C ASP A 212 16.69 -27.30 -12.20
N THR A 213 16.81 -25.98 -12.02
CA THR A 213 17.66 -25.35 -11.01
C THR A 213 16.79 -24.46 -10.12
N PRO A 214 16.70 -24.72 -8.81
CA PRO A 214 15.93 -23.86 -7.92
C PRO A 214 16.60 -22.49 -7.72
N ASP A 215 15.77 -21.50 -7.44
CA ASP A 215 16.15 -20.13 -7.09
C ASP A 215 15.63 -19.79 -5.69
N PHE A 216 16.23 -18.77 -5.05
CA PHE A 216 15.85 -18.37 -3.69
C PHE A 216 16.02 -16.87 -3.46
N LEU A 217 15.18 -16.32 -2.58
CA LEU A 217 15.30 -14.96 -2.08
C LEU A 217 15.21 -14.91 -0.57
N ILE A 218 16.22 -14.29 0.04
CA ILE A 218 16.29 -14.00 1.47
C ILE A 218 16.05 -12.48 1.65
N PRO A 219 14.83 -12.04 1.96
CA PRO A 219 14.54 -10.63 2.17
C PRO A 219 15.22 -10.12 3.45
N MET A 220 16.06 -9.09 3.35
CA MET A 220 16.61 -8.40 4.53
C MET A 220 15.64 -7.35 5.12
N ARG A 221 14.73 -6.82 4.29
CA ARG A 221 13.60 -5.94 4.62
C ARG A 221 12.53 -6.12 3.55
N ASP A 222 11.26 -6.21 3.93
CA ASP A 222 10.16 -6.13 2.97
C ASP A 222 9.88 -4.66 2.62
N THR A 223 10.35 -4.21 1.46
CA THR A 223 10.03 -2.88 0.92
C THR A 223 8.67 -2.85 0.21
N GLY A 224 8.03 -4.00 0.03
CA GLY A 224 6.84 -4.17 -0.81
C GLY A 224 7.13 -4.13 -2.32
N GLU A 225 8.39 -3.94 -2.74
CA GLU A 225 8.78 -3.86 -4.16
C GLU A 225 8.90 -5.23 -4.83
N VAL A 226 9.22 -6.28 -4.07
CA VAL A 226 9.30 -7.66 -4.56
C VAL A 226 8.16 -8.47 -3.95
N THR A 227 7.34 -9.09 -4.78
CA THR A 227 6.17 -9.86 -4.35
C THR A 227 6.22 -11.29 -4.87
N ILE A 228 5.62 -12.21 -4.10
CA ILE A 228 5.41 -13.60 -4.45
C ILE A 228 4.14 -13.68 -5.27
N HIS A 229 4.23 -14.12 -6.54
CA HIS A 229 3.08 -14.35 -7.40
C HIS A 229 2.70 -15.83 -7.36
N THR A 230 1.56 -16.16 -6.76
CA THR A 230 1.14 -17.55 -6.52
C THR A 230 -0.23 -17.84 -7.11
N GLY A 231 -0.35 -18.98 -7.80
CA GLY A 231 -1.65 -19.51 -8.26
C GLY A 231 -2.25 -20.53 -7.29
N PHE A 232 -1.43 -21.02 -6.35
CA PHE A 232 -1.85 -21.89 -5.26
C PHE A 232 -0.82 -21.83 -4.13
N ASN A 233 -1.26 -21.58 -2.90
CA ASN A 233 -0.40 -21.61 -1.72
C ASN A 233 -1.18 -22.05 -0.49
N VAL A 234 -0.52 -22.84 0.36
CA VAL A 234 -1.03 -23.21 1.69
C VAL A 234 -0.07 -22.69 2.74
N THR A 235 -0.55 -21.84 3.63
CA THR A 235 0.21 -21.21 4.71
C THR A 235 -0.26 -21.70 6.07
N LEU A 236 0.67 -21.96 6.99
CA LEU A 236 0.37 -22.17 8.41
C LEU A 236 0.14 -20.83 9.12
N ASP A 237 -1.04 -20.65 9.72
CA ASP A 237 -1.34 -19.59 10.67
C ASP A 237 -1.42 -20.17 12.09
N GLY A 238 -0.39 -19.94 12.89
CA GLY A 238 -0.29 -20.47 14.24
C GLY A 238 1.16 -20.75 14.67
N THR A 239 1.31 -21.50 15.76
CA THR A 239 2.61 -21.95 16.29
C THR A 239 2.69 -23.47 16.31
N PHE A 240 3.88 -24.04 16.47
CA PHE A 240 4.03 -25.47 16.75
C PHE A 240 3.44 -25.81 18.12
N ASN A 241 2.59 -26.84 18.15
CA ASN A 241 2.00 -27.35 19.38
C ASN A 241 2.97 -28.26 20.13
N ASP A 242 3.62 -29.16 19.40
CA ASP A 242 4.65 -30.04 19.92
C ASP A 242 5.96 -29.83 19.14
N ILE A 243 7.09 -29.94 19.83
CA ILE A 243 8.39 -30.21 19.23
C ILE A 243 8.67 -31.71 19.44
N VAL A 244 8.96 -32.42 18.37
CA VAL A 244 9.21 -33.87 18.37
C VAL A 244 10.63 -34.12 17.88
N VAL A 245 11.42 -34.81 18.70
CA VAL A 245 12.75 -35.27 18.35
C VAL A 245 12.67 -36.74 17.97
N VAL A 246 13.09 -37.06 16.75
CA VAL A 246 13.03 -38.40 16.17
C VAL A 246 14.45 -38.92 15.95
N GLU A 247 14.71 -40.13 16.43
CA GLU A 247 15.99 -40.85 16.23
C GLU A 247 15.69 -42.28 15.74
N SER A 248 16.13 -42.61 14.53
CA SER A 248 15.99 -43.97 13.97
C SER A 248 16.96 -44.94 14.65
N GLU A 249 16.50 -46.16 14.95
CA GLU A 249 17.30 -47.17 15.65
C GLU A 249 18.27 -47.95 14.73
N GLY A 250 18.17 -47.78 13.41
CA GLY A 250 18.96 -48.54 12.45
C GLY A 250 19.40 -47.74 11.23
N ASP A 251 20.30 -48.33 10.45
CA ASP A 251 20.96 -47.69 9.30
C ASP A 251 20.04 -47.52 8.08
N THR A 252 18.75 -47.89 8.13
CA THR A 252 17.79 -47.76 7.01
C THR A 252 16.94 -46.49 7.07
N GLY A 253 16.95 -45.80 8.22
CA GLY A 253 16.20 -44.57 8.43
C GLY A 253 14.69 -44.76 8.45
N LEU A 254 13.98 -43.67 8.78
CA LEU A 254 12.54 -43.57 8.83
C LEU A 254 12.01 -42.90 7.56
N THR A 255 10.93 -43.41 6.97
CA THR A 255 10.30 -42.76 5.80
C THR A 255 9.41 -41.59 6.23
N MET A 256 9.15 -40.64 5.33
CA MET A 256 8.14 -39.60 5.52
C MET A 256 6.76 -40.19 5.83
N GLY A 257 6.37 -41.27 5.14
CA GLY A 257 5.12 -41.96 5.44
C GLY A 257 5.06 -42.55 6.85
N ASP A 258 6.12 -43.21 7.28
CA ASP A 258 6.23 -43.77 8.64
C ASP A 258 6.24 -42.68 9.71
N LEU A 259 6.85 -41.53 9.43
CA LEU A 259 6.86 -40.35 10.29
C LEU A 259 5.45 -39.84 10.55
N TYR A 260 4.72 -39.48 9.50
CA TYR A 260 3.36 -38.94 9.61
C TYR A 260 2.43 -39.94 10.31
N THR A 261 2.50 -41.22 9.93
CA THR A 261 1.65 -42.25 10.54
C THR A 261 1.93 -42.38 12.04
N SER A 262 3.21 -42.30 12.45
CA SER A 262 3.58 -42.34 13.87
C SER A 262 3.13 -41.08 14.61
N ILE A 263 3.21 -39.90 13.99
CA ILE A 263 2.68 -38.66 14.57
C ILE A 263 1.16 -38.75 14.74
N PHE A 264 0.41 -39.26 13.76
CA PHE A 264 -1.04 -39.43 13.87
C PHE A 264 -1.43 -40.38 15.02
N GLU A 265 -0.71 -41.49 15.19
CA GLU A 265 -0.92 -42.40 16.31
C GLU A 265 -0.64 -41.73 17.66
N ILE A 266 0.50 -41.04 17.78
CA ILE A 266 0.86 -40.31 19.01
C ILE A 266 -0.17 -39.21 19.30
N ALA A 267 -0.65 -38.51 18.27
CA ALA A 267 -1.68 -37.49 18.38
C ALA A 267 -2.99 -38.06 18.94
N ARG A 268 -3.46 -39.19 18.41
CA ARG A 268 -4.66 -39.89 18.92
C ARG A 268 -4.49 -40.37 20.36
N GLU A 269 -3.29 -40.82 20.73
CA GLU A 269 -3.00 -41.29 22.09
C GLU A 269 -2.95 -40.13 23.11
N ARG A 270 -2.49 -38.94 22.70
CA ARG A 270 -2.24 -37.80 23.62
C ARG A 270 -3.31 -36.71 23.61
N ARG A 271 -3.95 -36.45 22.47
CA ARG A 271 -4.76 -35.25 22.23
C ARG A 271 -6.21 -35.60 21.90
N GLY A 272 -7.14 -35.13 22.73
CA GLY A 272 -8.57 -35.27 22.48
C GLY A 272 -9.13 -34.35 21.39
N ASP A 273 -8.38 -33.32 21.02
CA ASP A 273 -8.71 -32.31 20.00
C ASP A 273 -8.02 -32.57 18.65
N PHE A 274 -7.35 -33.70 18.47
CA PHE A 274 -6.81 -34.11 17.17
C PHE A 274 -7.94 -34.50 16.21
N ARG A 275 -7.98 -33.86 15.04
CA ARG A 275 -9.05 -34.01 14.04
C ARG A 275 -8.61 -34.71 12.75
N GLY A 276 -7.41 -35.30 12.71
CA GLY A 276 -6.91 -36.03 11.54
C GLY A 276 -6.01 -35.23 10.59
N LEU A 277 -5.73 -33.94 10.85
CA LEU A 277 -4.86 -33.10 10.00
C LEU A 277 -3.71 -32.50 10.82
N VAL A 278 -2.48 -32.56 10.31
CA VAL A 278 -1.30 -31.91 10.89
C VAL A 278 -0.47 -31.20 9.84
N SER A 279 0.24 -30.15 10.24
CA SER A 279 1.35 -29.59 9.48
C SER A 279 2.65 -29.77 10.24
N LEU A 280 3.72 -30.06 9.50
CA LEU A 280 5.06 -30.32 10.03
C LEU A 280 6.05 -29.33 9.41
N ALA A 281 6.82 -28.65 10.25
CA ALA A 281 8.11 -28.10 9.84
C ALA A 281 9.21 -28.96 10.46
N MET A 282 10.32 -29.18 9.76
CA MET A 282 11.40 -29.96 10.34
C MET A 282 12.78 -29.62 9.79
N ARG A 283 13.77 -29.90 10.62
CA ARG A 283 15.16 -30.12 10.23
C ARG A 283 15.47 -31.61 10.33
N ALA A 284 16.02 -32.20 9.28
CA ALA A 284 16.35 -33.63 9.25
C ALA A 284 17.72 -33.90 8.60
N ASP A 285 18.37 -34.98 9.03
CA ASP A 285 19.55 -35.52 8.32
C ASP A 285 19.10 -36.59 7.32
N VAL A 286 19.26 -36.27 6.04
CA VAL A 286 18.78 -37.07 4.91
C VAL A 286 19.58 -38.35 4.80
N GLN A 287 18.87 -39.46 4.60
CA GLN A 287 19.48 -40.73 4.23
C GLN A 287 19.28 -41.07 2.76
N GLU A 288 18.04 -41.00 2.26
CA GLU A 288 17.71 -41.22 0.86
C GLU A 288 16.64 -40.22 0.46
N PHE A 289 16.91 -39.34 -0.51
CA PHE A 289 15.95 -38.32 -0.92
C PHE A 289 15.32 -38.65 -2.28
N TYR A 290 14.00 -38.81 -2.28
CA TYR A 290 13.17 -39.11 -3.43
C TYR A 290 12.24 -37.94 -3.69
N SER A 291 12.14 -37.51 -4.95
CA SER A 291 11.48 -36.26 -5.25
C SER A 291 10.66 -36.29 -6.53
N SER A 292 9.67 -35.40 -6.59
CA SER A 292 9.01 -34.98 -7.82
C SER A 292 9.24 -33.50 -8.10
N GLY A 293 8.90 -33.05 -9.30
CA GLY A 293 8.87 -31.64 -9.64
C GLY A 293 8.07 -31.37 -10.90
N VAL A 294 7.34 -30.26 -10.92
CA VAL A 294 6.61 -29.80 -12.12
C VAL A 294 7.60 -29.24 -13.14
N LYS A 295 7.48 -29.64 -14.42
CA LYS A 295 8.36 -29.22 -15.52
C LYS A 295 7.85 -28.02 -16.31
N ILE A 296 6.54 -27.79 -16.31
CA ILE A 296 5.85 -26.82 -17.16
C ILE A 296 4.91 -26.00 -16.30
N SER A 297 4.93 -24.67 -16.45
CA SER A 297 3.98 -23.80 -15.74
C SER A 297 2.54 -24.23 -16.03
N PRO A 298 1.71 -24.54 -15.02
CA PRO A 298 0.37 -25.09 -15.18
C PRO A 298 -0.66 -24.00 -15.52
N ILE A 299 -0.44 -23.28 -16.62
CA ILE A 299 -1.35 -22.27 -17.15
C ILE A 299 -2.13 -22.79 -18.35
N LYS A 300 -3.29 -22.17 -18.60
CA LYS A 300 -4.23 -22.55 -19.67
C LYS A 300 -3.59 -22.65 -21.05
N LYS A 301 -2.58 -21.83 -21.34
CA LYS A 301 -1.79 -21.85 -22.57
C LYS A 301 -1.08 -23.19 -22.80
N PHE A 302 -0.65 -23.85 -21.73
CA PHE A 302 0.14 -25.08 -21.79
C PHE A 302 -0.69 -26.33 -21.49
N ALA A 303 -2.01 -26.20 -21.27
CA ALA A 303 -2.90 -27.29 -20.90
C ALA A 303 -2.70 -28.57 -21.74
N PRO A 304 -2.76 -29.77 -21.12
CA PRO A 304 -2.63 -31.04 -21.83
C PRO A 304 -3.64 -31.19 -22.97
N GLU A 305 -3.22 -31.79 -24.09
CA GLU A 305 -4.06 -31.97 -25.28
C GLU A 305 -5.28 -32.86 -25.01
N ASN A 306 -5.12 -33.86 -24.14
CA ASN A 306 -6.20 -34.76 -23.70
C ASN A 306 -7.17 -34.11 -22.70
N ARG A 307 -6.86 -32.90 -22.21
CA ARG A 307 -7.61 -32.17 -21.17
C ARG A 307 -7.74 -32.90 -19.84
N GLU A 308 -6.94 -33.94 -19.66
CA GLU A 308 -6.79 -34.64 -18.38
C GLU A 308 -5.76 -33.91 -17.51
N MET A 309 -5.65 -34.32 -16.25
CA MET A 309 -4.69 -33.74 -15.30
C MET A 309 -3.24 -33.90 -15.77
N ILE A 310 -2.37 -33.00 -15.31
CA ILE A 310 -0.91 -33.10 -15.50
C ILE A 310 -0.33 -34.38 -14.89
N MET A 311 -1.03 -34.96 -13.90
CA MET A 311 -0.67 -36.20 -13.22
C MET A 311 -1.27 -37.46 -13.88
N HIS A 312 -2.05 -37.33 -14.96
CA HIS A 312 -2.58 -38.49 -15.70
C HIS A 312 -1.43 -39.27 -16.35
N ASP A 313 -1.55 -40.60 -16.45
CA ASP A 313 -0.48 -41.49 -16.97
C ASP A 313 0.06 -41.01 -18.34
N ASP A 314 -0.82 -40.62 -19.25
CA ASP A 314 -0.47 -40.08 -20.58
C ASP A 314 0.32 -38.75 -20.54
N ASN A 315 0.22 -37.98 -19.46
CA ASN A 315 0.81 -36.65 -19.29
C ASN A 315 2.06 -36.67 -18.40
N LEU A 316 2.20 -37.68 -17.53
CA LEU A 316 3.14 -37.71 -16.41
C LEU A 316 4.60 -37.46 -16.85
N ASP A 317 5.07 -38.17 -17.88
CA ASP A 317 6.47 -38.06 -18.37
C ASP A 317 6.81 -36.66 -18.87
N ARG A 318 5.82 -35.99 -19.49
CA ARG A 318 5.97 -34.63 -20.03
C ARG A 318 5.92 -33.57 -18.93
N TRP A 319 5.04 -33.74 -17.95
CA TRP A 319 4.73 -32.71 -16.97
C TRP A 319 5.52 -32.81 -15.69
N ILE A 320 5.92 -34.01 -15.27
CA ILE A 320 6.50 -34.25 -13.95
C ILE A 320 7.89 -34.88 -14.11
N ASN A 321 8.82 -34.43 -13.26
CA ASN A 321 10.14 -35.01 -13.10
C ASN A 321 10.17 -35.86 -11.83
N ILE A 322 10.00 -37.18 -11.96
CA ILE A 322 10.05 -38.11 -10.81
C ILE A 322 11.45 -38.73 -10.72
N SER A 323 12.12 -38.55 -9.59
CA SER A 323 13.40 -39.20 -9.28
C SER A 323 13.17 -40.43 -8.41
N THR A 324 13.20 -41.61 -9.03
CA THR A 324 13.14 -42.91 -8.33
C THR A 324 14.51 -43.41 -7.88
N ILE A 325 15.57 -42.69 -8.25
CA ILE A 325 16.93 -42.90 -7.75
C ILE A 325 17.15 -41.89 -6.61
N PRO A 326 17.58 -42.34 -5.42
CA PRO A 326 17.81 -41.44 -4.30
C PRO A 326 18.90 -40.43 -4.67
N LYS A 327 18.56 -39.15 -4.57
CA LYS A 327 19.52 -38.05 -4.60
C LYS A 327 19.95 -37.80 -3.16
N TYR A 328 21.17 -37.31 -2.92
CA TYR A 328 21.67 -36.86 -1.61
C TYR A 328 21.73 -37.96 -0.51
N HIS A 329 22.85 -37.99 0.22
CA HIS A 329 23.11 -38.91 1.31
C HIS A 329 23.92 -38.20 2.41
N GLY A 330 23.29 -37.89 3.53
CA GLY A 330 23.92 -37.25 4.70
C GLY A 330 23.79 -35.73 4.77
N GLU A 331 23.21 -35.09 3.75
CA GLU A 331 22.88 -33.67 3.74
C GLU A 331 21.82 -33.29 4.79
N THR A 332 21.76 -32.00 5.12
CA THR A 332 20.73 -31.46 6.02
C THR A 332 19.55 -30.95 5.19
N MET A 333 18.35 -31.38 5.54
CA MET A 333 17.10 -30.93 4.94
C MET A 333 16.33 -30.06 5.92
N VAL A 334 15.76 -28.98 5.40
CA VAL A 334 14.69 -28.23 6.05
C VAL A 334 13.42 -28.41 5.22
N SER A 335 12.30 -28.75 5.85
CA SER A 335 11.06 -29.10 5.16
C SER A 335 9.86 -28.46 5.83
N PHE A 336 8.84 -28.16 5.01
CA PHE A 336 7.50 -27.85 5.48
C PHE A 336 6.48 -28.65 4.67
N GLY A 337 5.44 -29.13 5.34
CA GLY A 337 4.40 -29.91 4.70
C GLY A 337 3.23 -30.22 5.61
N MET A 338 2.29 -30.96 5.06
CA MET A 338 1.02 -31.29 5.71
C MET A 338 0.60 -32.71 5.39
N GLY A 339 -0.17 -33.29 6.31
CA GLY A 339 -0.68 -34.64 6.16
C GLY A 339 -2.07 -34.80 6.75
N VAL A 340 -2.93 -35.49 6.00
CA VAL A 340 -4.27 -35.91 6.42
C VAL A 340 -4.27 -37.41 6.67
N ASP A 341 -4.75 -37.79 7.84
CA ASP A 341 -5.06 -39.15 8.23
C ASP A 341 -6.48 -39.52 7.80
N LEU A 342 -6.58 -40.34 6.74
CA LEU A 342 -7.87 -40.79 6.21
C LEU A 342 -8.55 -41.83 7.11
N THR A 343 -7.87 -42.31 8.16
CA THR A 343 -8.45 -43.23 9.15
C THR A 343 -9.13 -42.53 10.33
N SER A 344 -8.95 -41.21 10.46
CA SER A 344 -9.58 -40.38 11.49
C SER A 344 -10.94 -39.83 11.05
N ASP A 345 -11.74 -39.34 12.01
CA ASP A 345 -13.01 -38.66 11.71
C ASP A 345 -12.75 -37.22 11.24
N LEU A 346 -12.84 -37.01 9.93
CA LEU A 346 -12.63 -35.72 9.27
C LEU A 346 -13.93 -34.87 9.17
N SER A 347 -15.05 -35.31 9.76
CA SER A 347 -16.35 -34.62 9.63
C SER A 347 -16.37 -33.19 10.19
N SER A 348 -15.36 -32.82 10.98
CA SER A 348 -15.17 -31.46 11.49
C SER A 348 -14.58 -30.48 10.47
N PHE A 349 -14.00 -30.96 9.37
CA PHE A 349 -13.49 -30.12 8.29
C PHE A 349 -14.49 -30.02 7.14
N ASP A 350 -14.51 -28.88 6.47
CA ASP A 350 -15.18 -28.78 5.17
C ASP A 350 -14.47 -29.68 4.17
N LYS A 351 -15.25 -30.50 3.46
CA LYS A 351 -14.73 -31.43 2.45
C LYS A 351 -14.03 -30.67 1.33
N ASP A 352 -14.62 -29.56 0.89
CA ASP A 352 -14.04 -28.74 -0.19
C ASP A 352 -12.68 -28.15 0.25
N ALA A 353 -12.52 -27.84 1.54
CA ALA A 353 -11.26 -27.35 2.10
C ALA A 353 -10.16 -28.42 2.14
N ILE A 354 -10.51 -29.69 2.47
CA ILE A 354 -9.55 -30.80 2.39
C ILE A 354 -9.19 -31.12 0.93
N ASP A 355 -10.17 -31.13 0.03
CA ASP A 355 -9.96 -31.36 -1.41
C ASP A 355 -9.07 -30.28 -2.04
N ALA A 356 -9.07 -29.05 -1.49
CA ALA A 356 -8.19 -27.97 -1.90
C ALA A 356 -6.74 -28.12 -1.43
N LEU A 357 -6.46 -28.91 -0.39
CA LEU A 357 -5.10 -29.19 0.08
C LEU A 357 -4.46 -30.36 -0.67
N PHE A 358 -5.24 -31.42 -0.90
CA PHE A 358 -4.77 -32.66 -1.52
C PHE A 358 -5.84 -33.10 -2.51
N TYR A 359 -5.64 -32.82 -3.80
CA TYR A 359 -6.64 -33.25 -4.79
C TYR A 359 -6.85 -34.77 -4.73
N LEU A 360 -8.08 -35.17 -4.43
CA LEU A 360 -8.50 -36.54 -4.19
C LEU A 360 -9.25 -37.10 -5.40
N HIS A 361 -8.57 -37.84 -6.28
CA HIS A 361 -9.25 -38.52 -7.39
C HIS A 361 -10.07 -39.72 -6.86
N PRO A 362 -11.43 -39.74 -6.98
CA PRO A 362 -12.29 -40.72 -6.31
C PRO A 362 -11.96 -42.19 -6.61
N ALA A 363 -11.43 -42.49 -7.79
CA ALA A 363 -11.04 -43.85 -8.17
C ALA A 363 -9.76 -44.37 -7.46
N ASN A 364 -8.97 -43.48 -6.86
CA ASN A 364 -7.65 -43.79 -6.27
C ASN A 364 -7.62 -43.66 -4.73
N ILE A 365 -8.76 -43.32 -4.11
CA ILE A 365 -8.87 -43.15 -2.65
C ILE A 365 -8.99 -44.50 -1.94
N GLY A 366 -9.58 -45.52 -2.57
CA GLY A 366 -10.07 -46.73 -1.92
C GLY A 366 -9.04 -47.57 -1.14
N ASN A 367 -7.73 -47.30 -1.29
CA ASN A 367 -6.65 -48.00 -0.59
C ASN A 367 -5.65 -47.08 0.14
N LYS A 368 -5.84 -45.76 0.15
CA LYS A 368 -4.91 -44.84 0.84
C LYS A 368 -5.33 -44.64 2.30
N GLU A 369 -4.38 -44.77 3.22
CA GLU A 369 -4.59 -44.51 4.66
C GLU A 369 -4.27 -43.04 5.03
N MET A 370 -3.50 -42.34 4.20
CA MET A 370 -3.15 -40.92 4.40
C MET A 370 -2.85 -40.21 3.07
N LEU A 371 -2.82 -38.89 3.13
CA LEU A 371 -2.34 -38.00 2.06
C LEU A 371 -1.27 -37.08 2.60
N LEU A 372 -0.19 -36.89 1.85
CA LEU A 372 0.95 -36.05 2.23
C LEU A 372 1.28 -35.06 1.11
N HIS A 373 1.73 -33.87 1.50
CA HIS A 373 2.23 -32.85 0.60
C HIS A 373 3.37 -32.12 1.32
N ASN A 374 4.59 -32.33 0.84
CA ASN A 374 5.80 -31.88 1.52
C ASN A 374 6.79 -31.31 0.51
N HIS A 375 7.33 -30.14 0.79
CA HIS A 375 8.48 -29.61 0.06
C HIS A 375 9.68 -29.55 1.00
N GLY A 376 10.87 -29.85 0.47
CA GLY A 376 12.12 -29.83 1.23
C GLY A 376 13.21 -29.07 0.50
N VAL A 377 14.02 -28.37 1.29
CA VAL A 377 15.19 -27.59 0.89
C VAL A 377 16.42 -28.31 1.42
N ILE A 378 17.37 -28.63 0.55
CA ILE A 378 18.59 -29.37 0.85
C ILE A 378 19.75 -28.40 0.99
N PHE A 379 20.49 -28.58 2.06
CA PHE A 379 21.71 -27.86 2.38
C PHE A 379 22.84 -28.85 2.55
N LYS A 380 24.06 -28.39 2.33
CA LYS A 380 25.27 -29.15 2.68
C LYS A 380 25.21 -29.53 4.16
N HIS A 381 25.73 -30.72 4.48
CA HIS A 381 25.69 -31.27 5.84
C HIS A 381 26.09 -30.25 6.91
N LEU A 382 25.18 -30.03 7.87
CA LEU A 382 25.41 -29.21 9.05
C LEU A 382 25.45 -30.11 10.31
N PRO A 383 26.31 -29.80 11.29
CA PRO A 383 26.41 -30.59 12.52
C PRO A 383 25.06 -30.71 13.25
N TRP A 384 24.70 -31.92 13.65
CA TRP A 384 23.48 -32.18 14.40
C TRP A 384 23.50 -31.55 15.80
N GLU A 385 22.46 -30.76 16.10
CA GLU A 385 22.21 -30.14 17.40
C GLU A 385 20.77 -30.46 17.84
N LYS A 386 20.58 -30.82 19.12
CA LYS A 386 19.24 -31.01 19.70
C LYS A 386 18.69 -29.66 20.17
N ASN A 387 18.41 -28.76 19.23
CA ASN A 387 17.81 -27.46 19.52
C ASN A 387 16.27 -27.60 19.50
N LEU A 388 15.59 -27.20 20.58
CA LEU A 388 14.12 -27.23 20.63
C LEU A 388 13.47 -25.96 20.07
N ASN A 389 14.24 -24.89 19.87
CA ASN A 389 13.81 -23.72 19.15
C ASN A 389 13.99 -23.93 17.64
N LEU A 390 13.05 -24.68 17.06
CA LEU A 390 13.10 -25.05 15.66
C LEU A 390 13.01 -23.83 14.72
N ASP A 391 12.25 -22.80 15.08
CA ASP A 391 12.11 -21.58 14.28
C ASP A 391 13.47 -20.90 14.08
N ASP A 392 14.22 -20.68 15.16
CA ASP A 392 15.53 -20.03 15.09
C ASP A 392 16.57 -20.92 14.43
N GLU A 393 16.50 -22.24 14.63
CA GLU A 393 17.38 -23.18 13.95
C GLU A 393 17.13 -23.18 12.44
N ILE A 394 15.88 -23.24 11.99
CA ILE A 394 15.50 -23.17 10.59
C ILE A 394 15.97 -21.84 9.99
N LYS A 395 15.71 -20.70 10.65
CA LYS A 395 16.18 -19.38 10.20
C LYS A 395 17.70 -19.34 10.04
N ARG A 396 18.46 -19.88 11.00
CA ARG A 396 19.92 -19.97 10.93
C ARG A 396 20.38 -20.80 9.73
N ILE A 397 19.70 -21.92 9.43
CA ILE A 397 20.06 -22.79 8.31
C ILE A 397 19.74 -22.12 6.97
N VAL A 398 18.55 -21.56 6.78
CA VAL A 398 18.15 -20.95 5.50
C VAL A 398 18.95 -19.68 5.18
N THR A 399 19.38 -18.93 6.20
CA THR A 399 20.16 -17.70 6.01
C THR A 399 21.67 -17.93 5.90
N GLY A 400 22.21 -18.97 6.54
CA GLY A 400 23.66 -19.20 6.65
C GLY A 400 24.17 -20.50 6.04
N GLY A 401 23.28 -21.41 5.64
CA GLY A 401 23.64 -22.72 5.08
C GLY A 401 23.99 -22.66 3.59
N ASP A 402 24.84 -23.60 3.16
CA ASP A 402 25.16 -23.79 1.73
C ASP A 402 23.98 -24.51 1.05
N PHE A 403 23.12 -23.76 0.36
CA PHE A 403 21.98 -24.27 -0.40
C PHE A 403 22.42 -25.20 -1.55
N ILE A 404 21.70 -26.32 -1.75
CA ILE A 404 21.98 -27.33 -2.78
C ILE A 404 20.79 -27.52 -3.74
N ASP A 405 19.58 -27.78 -3.21
CA ASP A 405 18.42 -28.15 -4.04
C ASP A 405 17.10 -27.89 -3.29
N MET A 406 15.98 -27.87 -4.00
CA MET A 406 14.62 -27.79 -3.43
C MET A 406 13.68 -28.63 -4.27
N ARG A 407 12.88 -29.49 -3.64
CA ARG A 407 11.91 -30.35 -4.32
C ARG A 407 10.67 -30.65 -3.51
N HIS A 408 9.62 -31.08 -4.20
CA HIS A 408 8.54 -31.87 -3.62
C HIS A 408 9.06 -33.25 -3.20
N LEU A 409 8.85 -33.61 -1.94
CA LEU A 409 9.29 -34.88 -1.35
C LEU A 409 8.29 -36.00 -1.63
N LEU A 410 8.80 -37.16 -2.04
CA LEU A 410 7.99 -38.38 -2.09
C LEU A 410 7.94 -39.05 -0.70
N ASP A 411 6.83 -39.74 -0.43
CA ASP A 411 6.53 -40.41 0.86
C ASP A 411 7.60 -41.42 1.31
N ASN A 412 8.38 -41.95 0.36
CA ASN A 412 9.48 -42.88 0.59
C ASN A 412 10.84 -42.20 0.88
N THR A 413 10.90 -40.87 0.97
CA THR A 413 12.08 -40.12 1.44
C THR A 413 12.44 -40.54 2.86
N ARG A 414 13.73 -40.81 3.09
CA ARG A 414 14.26 -41.36 4.36
C ARG A 414 15.20 -40.40 5.05
N PHE A 415 15.11 -40.37 6.36
CA PHE A 415 16.01 -39.63 7.24
C PHE A 415 16.37 -40.45 8.47
N THR A 416 17.52 -40.15 9.07
CA THR A 416 18.02 -40.88 10.26
C THR A 416 17.58 -40.23 11.56
N ARG A 417 17.45 -38.90 11.56
CA ARG A 417 17.05 -38.10 12.73
C ARG A 417 16.43 -36.78 12.28
N ALA A 418 15.50 -36.27 13.08
CA ALA A 418 14.82 -35.02 12.81
C ALA A 418 14.36 -34.31 14.08
N VAL A 419 14.35 -32.97 14.05
CA VAL A 419 13.60 -32.12 14.99
C VAL A 419 12.42 -31.54 14.22
N ILE A 420 11.23 -31.74 14.77
CA ILE A 420 9.98 -31.53 14.05
C ILE A 420 9.05 -30.66 14.88
N GLY A 421 8.59 -29.55 14.31
CA GLY A 421 7.50 -28.75 14.84
C GLY A 421 6.20 -29.29 14.29
N VAL A 422 5.33 -29.79 15.18
CA VAL A 422 4.02 -30.35 14.84
C VAL A 422 2.96 -29.33 15.22
N SER A 423 2.16 -28.92 14.24
CA SER A 423 0.93 -28.15 14.47
C SER A 423 -0.28 -29.03 14.17
N TYR A 424 -1.16 -29.17 15.14
CA TYR A 424 -2.41 -29.90 14.97
C TYR A 424 -3.47 -28.96 14.45
N VAL A 425 -3.87 -29.16 13.19
CA VAL A 425 -4.70 -28.19 12.49
C VAL A 425 -6.14 -28.29 12.99
N SER A 426 -6.69 -27.16 13.44
CA SER A 426 -8.07 -27.07 13.93
C SER A 426 -9.07 -26.77 12.81
N ASP A 427 -8.63 -26.06 11.77
CA ASP A 427 -9.45 -25.65 10.63
C ASP A 427 -8.62 -25.42 9.36
N VAL A 428 -9.28 -25.46 8.19
CA VAL A 428 -8.71 -25.09 6.90
C VAL A 428 -9.59 -24.00 6.31
N ILE A 429 -9.05 -22.80 6.19
CA ILE A 429 -9.79 -21.65 5.68
C ILE A 429 -9.25 -21.26 4.31
N PHE A 430 -10.16 -21.05 3.37
CA PHE A 430 -9.83 -20.32 2.16
C PHE A 430 -9.58 -18.87 2.54
N GLU A 431 -8.51 -18.28 2.02
CA GLU A 431 -8.30 -16.86 2.16
C GLU A 431 -9.41 -16.13 1.40
N GLU A 432 -10.47 -15.76 2.13
CA GLU A 432 -11.64 -15.10 1.55
C GLU A 432 -11.20 -13.84 0.80
N SER A 433 -11.74 -13.69 -0.41
CA SER A 433 -11.61 -12.47 -1.17
C SER A 433 -12.24 -11.32 -0.37
N THR A 434 -11.51 -10.22 -0.17
CA THR A 434 -11.93 -9.03 0.60
C THR A 434 -13.41 -8.68 0.41
N ARG A 435 -14.26 -8.79 1.44
CA ARG A 435 -15.68 -8.44 1.28
C ARG A 435 -15.81 -6.94 0.98
N ILE A 436 -16.49 -6.58 -0.11
CA ILE A 436 -16.73 -5.19 -0.48
C ILE A 436 -18.21 -4.88 -0.31
N ASP A 437 -18.53 -3.92 0.55
CA ASP A 437 -19.89 -3.47 0.82
C ASP A 437 -20.02 -1.99 0.42
N ILE A 438 -20.91 -1.68 -0.54
CA ILE A 438 -21.20 -0.29 -0.92
C ILE A 438 -22.42 0.21 -0.14
N ILE A 439 -22.26 1.33 0.56
CA ILE A 439 -23.31 1.96 1.36
C ILE A 439 -23.88 3.15 0.58
N GLY A 440 -25.04 2.95 -0.04
CA GLY A 440 -25.75 3.98 -0.83
C GLY A 440 -25.97 3.56 -2.28
N GLU A 441 -26.57 4.43 -3.07
CA GLU A 441 -26.72 4.22 -4.52
C GLU A 441 -25.41 4.55 -5.23
N CYS A 442 -24.99 3.69 -6.16
CA CYS A 442 -23.78 3.87 -6.94
C CYS A 442 -24.02 3.44 -8.40
N GLU A 443 -24.27 4.42 -9.27
CA GLU A 443 -24.35 4.18 -10.71
C GLU A 443 -22.95 4.04 -11.32
N GLY A 444 -22.75 3.09 -12.23
CA GLY A 444 -21.46 2.90 -12.92
C GLY A 444 -20.50 1.90 -12.26
N TRP A 445 -20.84 1.33 -11.10
CA TRP A 445 -20.09 0.22 -10.51
C TRP A 445 -20.07 -1.00 -11.43
N ASN A 446 -18.94 -1.70 -11.50
CA ASN A 446 -18.75 -2.89 -12.34
C ASN A 446 -17.67 -3.82 -11.77
N ASP A 447 -17.59 -5.04 -12.31
CA ASP A 447 -16.65 -6.09 -11.87
C ASP A 447 -15.18 -5.66 -11.94
N THR A 448 -14.82 -4.77 -12.88
CA THR A 448 -13.45 -4.26 -13.00
C THR A 448 -13.11 -3.36 -11.81
N PHE A 449 -14.03 -2.48 -11.40
CA PHE A 449 -13.87 -1.63 -10.21
C PHE A 449 -13.85 -2.43 -8.91
N GLU A 450 -14.66 -3.48 -8.80
CA GLU A 450 -14.60 -4.38 -7.64
C GLU A 450 -13.21 -5.04 -7.53
N ARG A 451 -12.68 -5.57 -8.63
CA ARG A 451 -11.35 -6.19 -8.67
C ARG A 451 -10.22 -5.20 -8.38
N ILE A 452 -10.29 -3.97 -8.92
CA ILE A 452 -9.34 -2.90 -8.61
C ILE A 452 -9.38 -2.61 -7.10
N THR A 453 -10.57 -2.52 -6.51
CA THR A 453 -10.75 -2.31 -5.06
C THR A 453 -10.09 -3.42 -4.24
N ARG A 454 -10.29 -4.69 -4.62
CA ARG A 454 -9.61 -5.84 -3.96
C ARG A 454 -8.09 -5.74 -4.05
N LYS A 455 -7.55 -5.37 -5.21
CA LYS A 455 -6.09 -5.18 -5.40
C LYS A 455 -5.52 -4.03 -4.58
N LEU A 456 -6.30 -2.98 -4.35
CA LEU A 456 -5.90 -1.84 -3.51
C LEU A 456 -6.00 -2.15 -2.00
N HIS A 457 -6.65 -3.27 -1.63
CA HIS A 457 -6.86 -3.68 -0.23
C HIS A 457 -6.55 -5.19 -0.02
N PRO A 458 -5.33 -5.67 -0.33
CA PRO A 458 -5.02 -7.11 -0.35
C PRO A 458 -5.10 -7.78 1.04
N ASP A 459 -4.79 -7.03 2.10
CA ASP A 459 -4.73 -7.51 3.48
C ASP A 459 -6.04 -7.26 4.27
N CYS A 460 -7.07 -6.75 3.60
CA CYS A 460 -8.35 -6.44 4.21
C CYS A 460 -9.30 -7.63 4.13
N LYS A 461 -9.96 -7.93 5.26
CA LYS A 461 -11.11 -8.84 5.29
C LYS A 461 -12.37 -8.15 4.75
N GLU A 462 -12.53 -6.87 5.04
CA GLU A 462 -13.73 -6.11 4.71
C GLU A 462 -13.38 -4.68 4.30
N VAL A 463 -14.02 -4.20 3.24
CA VAL A 463 -13.92 -2.82 2.74
C VAL A 463 -15.34 -2.28 2.56
N ARG A 464 -15.67 -1.23 3.29
CA ARG A 464 -16.93 -0.49 3.14
C ARG A 464 -16.69 0.79 2.36
N LEU A 465 -17.40 0.93 1.25
CA LEU A 465 -17.34 2.08 0.37
C LEU A 465 -18.59 2.95 0.58
N THR A 466 -18.40 4.22 0.90
CA THR A 466 -19.48 5.21 0.92
C THR A 466 -19.24 6.20 -0.20
N PRO A 467 -20.12 6.31 -1.21
CA PRO A 467 -19.96 7.28 -2.29
C PRO A 467 -19.78 8.70 -1.75
N LEU A 468 -18.82 9.44 -2.30
CA LEU A 468 -18.64 10.86 -2.07
C LEU A 468 -19.14 11.62 -3.31
N THR A 469 -19.95 12.66 -3.10
CA THR A 469 -20.37 13.55 -4.17
C THR A 469 -19.24 14.53 -4.49
N GLY A 470 -18.68 14.45 -5.70
CA GLY A 470 -17.69 15.44 -6.15
C GLY A 470 -16.95 15.02 -7.42
N GLY A 471 -17.30 15.66 -8.54
CA GLY A 471 -16.54 15.61 -9.80
C GLY A 471 -17.42 15.48 -11.04
N TYR A 472 -17.36 16.47 -11.93
CA TYR A 472 -18.02 16.43 -13.25
C TYR A 472 -17.36 15.46 -14.25
N SER A 473 -16.38 14.65 -13.80
CA SER A 473 -15.52 13.80 -14.63
C SER A 473 -16.05 12.37 -14.84
N GLY A 474 -17.20 12.01 -14.24
CA GLY A 474 -17.73 10.63 -14.31
C GLY A 474 -16.91 9.60 -13.53
N SER A 475 -15.95 10.04 -12.70
CA SER A 475 -15.19 9.19 -11.77
C SER A 475 -16.06 8.78 -10.59
N LEU A 476 -15.88 7.54 -10.12
CA LEU A 476 -16.46 7.09 -8.85
C LEU A 476 -15.49 7.39 -7.71
N VAL A 477 -15.95 8.14 -6.73
CA VAL A 477 -15.16 8.52 -5.55
C VAL A 477 -15.86 7.99 -4.31
N PHE A 478 -15.11 7.32 -3.44
CA PHE A 478 -15.62 6.70 -2.22
C PHE A 478 -14.78 7.10 -1.02
N ARG A 479 -15.44 7.33 0.12
CA ARG A 479 -14.81 7.19 1.43
C ARG A 479 -14.71 5.70 1.75
N VAL A 480 -13.53 5.26 2.15
CA VAL A 480 -13.22 3.87 2.45
C VAL A 480 -13.07 3.70 3.96
N ASN A 481 -13.83 2.76 4.52
CA ASN A 481 -13.52 2.17 5.82
C ASN A 481 -13.12 0.72 5.59
N ALA A 482 -11.90 0.34 5.94
CA ALA A 482 -11.39 -1.01 5.77
C ALA A 482 -11.02 -1.65 7.11
N TRP A 483 -11.12 -2.98 7.17
CA TRP A 483 -10.70 -3.79 8.31
C TRP A 483 -9.73 -4.86 7.85
N ASP A 484 -8.59 -4.94 8.53
CA ASP A 484 -7.60 -5.98 8.29
C ASP A 484 -8.17 -7.36 8.66
N ARG A 485 -7.46 -8.42 8.26
CA ARG A 485 -7.88 -9.81 8.54
C ARG A 485 -7.96 -10.16 10.03
N SER A 486 -7.28 -9.41 10.90
CA SER A 486 -7.38 -9.55 12.36
C SER A 486 -8.53 -8.74 12.98
N GLY A 487 -9.32 -8.03 12.17
CA GLY A 487 -10.46 -7.23 12.59
C GLY A 487 -10.08 -5.83 13.08
N ARG A 488 -8.83 -5.38 12.91
CA ARG A 488 -8.43 -4.00 13.22
C ARG A 488 -8.91 -3.07 12.11
N LYS A 489 -9.50 -1.94 12.50
CA LYS A 489 -9.95 -0.91 11.56
C LYS A 489 -8.74 -0.10 11.08
N GLU A 490 -8.59 0.04 9.77
CA GLU A 490 -7.60 0.93 9.17
C GLU A 490 -8.04 2.40 9.29
N MET A 491 -7.11 3.31 9.03
CA MET A 491 -7.43 4.73 8.88
C MET A 491 -8.40 4.92 7.70
N PRO A 492 -9.27 5.94 7.72
CA PRO A 492 -10.15 6.23 6.60
C PRO A 492 -9.34 6.68 5.38
N PHE A 493 -9.65 6.11 4.22
CA PHE A 493 -9.05 6.47 2.94
C PHE A 493 -10.09 7.05 1.97
N VAL A 494 -9.65 7.64 0.87
CA VAL A 494 -10.50 7.92 -0.30
C VAL A 494 -10.06 7.03 -1.44
N LEU A 495 -11.01 6.38 -2.10
CA LEU A 495 -10.79 5.59 -3.30
C LEU A 495 -11.42 6.33 -4.48
N LYS A 496 -10.62 6.66 -5.50
CA LYS A 496 -11.08 7.18 -6.79
C LYS A 496 -10.91 6.10 -7.85
N LEU A 497 -11.96 5.87 -8.65
CA LEU A 497 -12.03 4.88 -9.72
C LEU A 497 -12.50 5.57 -11.01
N SER A 498 -11.74 5.46 -12.10
CA SER A 498 -12.09 6.04 -13.41
C SER A 498 -11.42 5.30 -14.56
N LYS A 499 -11.54 5.83 -15.78
CA LYS A 499 -10.67 5.46 -16.90
C LYS A 499 -9.22 5.67 -16.53
N TRP A 500 -8.35 4.81 -17.05
CA TRP A 500 -6.93 4.85 -16.77
C TRP A 500 -6.28 6.17 -17.22
N SER A 501 -6.78 6.81 -18.29
CA SER A 501 -6.28 8.13 -18.74
C SER A 501 -6.33 9.15 -17.60
N ASP A 502 -7.50 9.26 -16.96
CA ASP A 502 -7.76 10.29 -15.95
C ASP A 502 -6.98 9.99 -14.67
N ILE A 503 -6.96 8.72 -14.28
CA ILE A 503 -6.16 8.21 -13.16
C ILE A 503 -4.67 8.46 -13.39
N TYR A 504 -4.18 8.22 -14.61
CA TYR A 504 -2.78 8.41 -14.95
C TYR A 504 -2.39 9.90 -14.95
N ASP A 505 -3.22 10.77 -15.50
CA ASP A 505 -2.98 12.21 -15.47
C ASP A 505 -2.97 12.74 -14.02
N GLU A 506 -3.84 12.22 -13.15
CA GLU A 506 -3.84 12.57 -11.74
C GLU A 506 -2.60 12.06 -10.98
N ILE A 507 -2.16 10.82 -11.22
CA ILE A 507 -0.91 10.29 -10.66
C ILE A 507 0.27 11.17 -11.10
N ARG A 508 0.35 11.51 -12.39
CA ARG A 508 1.41 12.38 -12.92
C ARG A 508 1.38 13.76 -12.26
N GLY A 509 0.21 14.39 -12.18
CA GLY A 509 0.02 15.67 -11.50
C GLY A 509 0.49 15.61 -10.04
N TYR A 510 0.13 14.54 -9.33
CA TYR A 510 0.58 14.31 -7.96
C TYR A 510 2.10 14.14 -7.84
N GLU A 511 2.71 13.24 -8.61
CA GLU A 511 4.13 12.91 -8.51
C GLU A 511 5.04 14.08 -8.89
N ASP A 512 4.67 14.81 -9.95
CA ASP A 512 5.49 15.89 -10.50
C ASP A 512 5.35 17.19 -9.70
N HIS A 513 4.14 17.51 -9.22
CA HIS A 513 3.83 18.83 -8.65
C HIS A 513 3.41 18.82 -7.18
N VAL A 514 2.80 17.75 -6.68
CA VAL A 514 2.30 17.71 -5.29
C VAL A 514 3.36 17.14 -4.36
N LYS A 515 3.81 15.91 -4.63
CA LYS A 515 4.71 15.10 -3.78
C LYS A 515 6.01 15.84 -3.44
N ARG A 516 6.52 16.66 -4.37
CA ARG A 516 7.79 17.37 -4.22
C ARG A 516 7.68 18.74 -3.54
N TYR A 517 6.50 19.37 -3.53
CA TYR A 517 6.37 20.79 -3.19
C TYR A 517 5.40 21.09 -2.04
N ILE A 518 4.23 20.43 -1.98
CA ILE A 518 3.16 20.75 -1.02
C ILE A 518 2.70 19.53 -0.20
N GLN A 519 3.60 18.56 -0.01
CA GLN A 519 3.32 17.22 0.52
C GLN A 519 2.57 17.15 1.87
N ASN A 520 2.66 18.20 2.71
CA ASN A 520 1.95 18.29 4.00
C ASN A 520 0.55 18.92 3.90
N ASN A 521 0.22 19.56 2.78
CA ASN A 521 -1.02 20.28 2.53
C ASN A 521 -1.80 19.69 1.33
N ALA A 522 -1.60 18.40 1.06
CA ALA A 522 -2.27 17.66 0.00
C ALA A 522 -2.50 16.21 0.44
N THR A 523 -3.50 15.55 -0.15
CA THR A 523 -3.73 14.11 0.07
C THR A 523 -2.54 13.31 -0.46
N GLN A 524 -2.18 12.20 0.20
CA GLN A 524 -1.09 11.34 -0.26
C GLN A 524 -1.63 10.12 -0.97
N ILE A 525 -1.14 9.88 -2.20
CA ILE A 525 -1.39 8.63 -2.90
C ILE A 525 -0.64 7.52 -2.17
N ILE A 526 -1.39 6.57 -1.61
CA ILE A 526 -0.87 5.39 -0.92
C ILE A 526 -0.59 4.28 -1.92
N GLN A 527 -1.57 4.04 -2.79
CA GLN A 527 -1.53 2.95 -3.76
C GLN A 527 -2.37 3.31 -4.98
N HIS A 528 -2.01 2.75 -6.12
CA HIS A 528 -2.80 2.83 -7.33
C HIS A 528 -2.75 1.50 -8.09
N CYS A 529 -3.73 1.27 -8.95
CA CYS A 529 -3.84 0.03 -9.72
C CYS A 529 -4.45 0.32 -11.09
N LYS A 530 -3.92 -0.31 -12.13
CA LYS A 530 -4.49 -0.34 -13.48
C LYS A 530 -5.11 -1.70 -13.77
N MET A 531 -6.30 -1.72 -14.36
CA MET A 531 -6.86 -2.94 -14.92
C MET A 531 -7.64 -2.65 -16.20
N GLY A 532 -7.14 -3.16 -17.34
CA GLY A 532 -7.68 -2.82 -18.66
C GLY A 532 -7.63 -1.32 -18.93
N ASP A 533 -8.77 -0.77 -19.34
CA ASP A 533 -8.96 0.67 -19.61
C ASP A 533 -9.32 1.49 -18.36
N PHE A 534 -9.36 0.85 -17.18
CA PHE A 534 -9.75 1.47 -15.92
C PHE A 534 -8.60 1.47 -14.91
N GLY A 535 -8.71 2.33 -13.90
CA GLY A 535 -7.77 2.39 -12.79
C GLY A 535 -8.42 2.85 -11.50
N GLY A 536 -7.66 2.72 -10.42
CA GLY A 536 -8.01 3.26 -9.12
C GLY A 536 -6.82 3.83 -8.37
N ILE A 537 -7.07 4.85 -7.56
CA ILE A 537 -6.10 5.49 -6.67
C ILE A 537 -6.68 5.51 -5.25
N LEU A 538 -5.86 5.16 -4.28
CA LEU A 538 -6.15 5.23 -2.85
C LEU A 538 -5.40 6.40 -2.21
N TYR A 539 -6.12 7.34 -1.61
CA TYR A 539 -5.59 8.50 -0.90
C TYR A 539 -5.69 8.34 0.61
N ASN A 540 -4.68 8.84 1.31
CA ASN A 540 -4.76 9.12 2.74
C ASN A 540 -4.86 10.63 3.00
N PHE A 541 -5.53 10.98 4.09
CA PHE A 541 -5.56 12.33 4.62
C PHE A 541 -4.48 12.53 5.68
N VAL A 542 -3.45 13.29 5.33
CA VAL A 542 -2.35 13.59 6.26
C VAL A 542 -2.83 14.61 7.30
N GLY A 543 -2.78 14.26 8.59
CA GLY A 543 -3.00 15.20 9.70
C GLY A 543 -4.36 15.11 10.40
N ILE A 544 -5.27 14.26 9.93
CA ILE A 544 -6.54 14.01 10.62
C ILE A 544 -6.31 13.35 11.98
N LYS A 545 -6.81 13.98 13.04
CA LYS A 545 -6.71 13.49 14.41
C LYS A 545 -7.95 12.66 14.79
N GLY A 546 -7.88 11.37 14.54
CA GLY A 546 -8.86 10.39 15.03
C GLY A 546 -9.81 9.86 13.96
N THR A 547 -10.56 8.82 14.30
CA THR A 547 -11.48 8.12 13.39
C THR A 547 -12.77 8.87 13.08
N ASP A 548 -13.01 10.00 13.76
CA ASP A 548 -14.30 10.70 13.82
C ASP A 548 -14.24 12.15 13.28
N SER A 549 -13.11 12.60 12.71
CA SER A 549 -13.02 13.98 12.20
C SER A 549 -13.89 14.20 10.95
N GLU A 550 -14.69 15.26 10.96
CA GLU A 550 -15.49 15.69 9.81
C GLU A 550 -14.65 16.52 8.83
N ILE A 551 -14.76 16.23 7.53
CA ILE A 551 -14.12 16.96 6.44
C ILE A 551 -15.24 17.57 5.58
N SER A 552 -15.13 18.85 5.24
CA SER A 552 -16.03 19.57 4.31
C SER A 552 -15.22 20.22 3.20
N CYS A 553 -15.86 20.62 2.10
CA CYS A 553 -15.16 21.38 1.07
C CYS A 553 -15.19 22.89 1.36
N LEU A 554 -14.26 23.65 0.77
CA LEU A 554 -14.21 25.11 0.93
C LEU A 554 -15.48 25.78 0.39
N GLU A 555 -16.24 25.13 -0.49
CA GLU A 555 -17.54 25.64 -0.96
C GLU A 555 -18.60 25.59 0.16
N ASP A 556 -18.69 24.49 0.90
CA ASP A 556 -19.57 24.39 2.07
C ASP A 556 -19.18 25.44 3.12
N TYR A 557 -17.87 25.62 3.32
CA TYR A 557 -17.33 26.66 4.20
C TYR A 557 -17.72 28.06 3.70
N TYR A 558 -17.61 28.30 2.39
CA TYR A 558 -18.02 29.55 1.76
C TYR A 558 -19.49 29.85 2.08
N TYR A 559 -20.43 28.93 1.90
CA TYR A 559 -21.83 29.23 2.15
C TYR A 559 -22.20 29.35 3.64
N SER A 560 -21.49 28.66 4.52
CA SER A 560 -21.80 28.61 5.96
C SER A 560 -21.14 29.71 6.81
N HIS A 561 -20.10 30.37 6.30
CA HIS A 561 -19.30 31.33 7.08
C HIS A 561 -19.44 32.77 6.58
N ASN A 562 -19.04 33.75 7.39
CA ASN A 562 -19.10 35.16 6.99
C ASN A 562 -17.93 35.54 6.05
N THR A 563 -17.98 36.72 5.44
CA THR A 563 -16.97 37.15 4.45
C THR A 563 -15.55 37.23 5.02
N GLU A 564 -15.37 37.68 6.26
CA GLU A 564 -14.03 37.81 6.86
C GLU A 564 -13.38 36.43 7.08
N GLU A 565 -14.18 35.46 7.54
CA GLU A 565 -13.75 34.07 7.72
C GLU A 565 -13.36 33.43 6.39
N VAL A 566 -14.17 33.63 5.34
CA VAL A 566 -13.88 33.12 3.99
C VAL A 566 -12.62 33.76 3.42
N ILE A 567 -12.44 35.08 3.56
CA ILE A 567 -11.21 35.78 3.13
C ILE A 567 -9.99 35.22 3.86
N SER A 568 -10.09 34.94 5.16
CA SER A 568 -9.04 34.30 5.95
C SER A 568 -8.71 32.90 5.43
N ALA A 569 -9.72 32.13 5.03
CA ALA A 569 -9.52 30.83 4.39
C ALA A 569 -8.76 30.95 3.05
N PHE A 570 -9.14 31.92 2.20
CA PHE A 570 -8.39 32.22 0.97
C PHE A 570 -6.95 32.67 1.26
N ASP A 571 -6.68 33.45 2.31
CA ASP A 571 -5.32 33.81 2.77
C ASP A 571 -4.52 32.56 3.15
N SER A 572 -5.10 31.62 3.88
CA SER A 572 -4.45 30.35 4.19
C SER A 572 -4.14 29.55 2.92
N LEU A 573 -5.11 29.40 2.02
CA LEU A 573 -4.95 28.65 0.78
C LEU A 573 -3.80 29.20 -0.08
N PHE A 574 -3.76 30.49 -0.36
CA PHE A 574 -2.75 31.06 -1.24
C PHE A 574 -1.40 31.31 -0.55
N ARG A 575 -1.38 31.72 0.72
CA ARG A 575 -0.13 32.10 1.42
C ARG A 575 0.53 30.97 2.19
N VAL A 576 -0.21 29.92 2.54
CA VAL A 576 0.30 28.78 3.32
C VAL A 576 0.34 27.52 2.45
N VAL A 577 -0.80 27.11 1.88
CA VAL A 577 -0.92 25.85 1.13
C VAL A 577 -0.19 25.93 -0.21
N LEU A 578 -0.56 26.89 -1.04
CA LEU A 578 -0.04 27.05 -2.42
C LEU A 578 1.28 27.85 -2.48
N LYS A 579 1.83 28.25 -1.34
CA LYS A 579 3.06 29.04 -1.26
C LYS A 579 4.24 28.39 -1.99
N ALA A 580 4.39 27.07 -1.89
CA ALA A 580 5.50 26.38 -2.53
C ALA A 580 5.36 26.35 -4.07
N TRP A 581 4.13 26.41 -4.59
CA TRP A 581 3.86 26.49 -6.02
C TRP A 581 4.07 27.89 -6.56
N TYR A 582 3.44 28.89 -5.94
CA TYR A 582 3.50 30.28 -6.43
C TYR A 582 4.68 31.10 -5.94
N GLY A 583 5.42 30.59 -4.95
CA GLY A 583 6.58 31.29 -4.36
C GLY A 583 7.88 31.13 -5.14
N GLN A 584 7.90 30.34 -6.22
CA GLN A 584 9.07 30.11 -7.07
C GLN A 584 8.75 30.22 -8.57
N PRO A 585 8.10 31.31 -9.01
CA PRO A 585 7.65 31.43 -10.38
C PRO A 585 8.84 31.59 -11.34
N LYS A 586 8.69 31.11 -12.57
CA LYS A 586 9.70 31.25 -13.63
C LYS A 586 9.15 32.10 -14.75
N LEU A 587 9.86 33.17 -15.11
CA LEU A 587 9.53 33.96 -16.28
C LEU A 587 9.83 33.15 -17.55
N LYS A 588 8.86 33.05 -18.46
CA LYS A 588 8.96 32.35 -19.73
C LYS A 588 8.21 33.09 -20.82
N ASP A 589 8.60 32.85 -22.07
CA ASP A 589 7.77 33.21 -23.22
C ASP A 589 6.67 32.16 -23.37
N ILE A 590 5.42 32.54 -23.06
CA ILE A 590 4.24 31.67 -23.09
C ILE A 590 3.29 32.17 -24.17
N SER A 591 2.78 31.27 -25.02
CA SER A 591 1.63 31.61 -25.86
C SER A 591 0.34 31.42 -25.08
N LEU A 592 -0.25 32.53 -24.61
CA LEU A 592 -1.53 32.46 -23.91
C LEU A 592 -2.65 31.93 -24.82
N TYR A 593 -2.63 32.31 -26.10
CA TYR A 593 -3.60 31.86 -27.10
C TYR A 593 -3.53 30.35 -27.33
N GLU A 594 -2.34 29.73 -27.29
CA GLU A 594 -2.23 28.28 -27.31
C GLU A 594 -2.68 27.65 -25.97
N GLU A 595 -2.32 28.27 -24.85
CA GLU A 595 -2.58 27.79 -23.48
C GLU A 595 -4.08 27.77 -23.10
N TYR A 596 -4.86 28.74 -23.59
CA TYR A 596 -6.29 28.88 -23.27
C TYR A 596 -7.23 28.87 -24.49
N GLY A 597 -6.71 28.90 -25.71
CA GLY A 597 -7.53 28.97 -26.93
C GLY A 597 -8.23 27.67 -27.31
N SER A 598 -8.00 26.58 -26.58
CA SER A 598 -8.74 25.32 -26.74
C SER A 598 -9.93 25.29 -25.79
N PHE A 599 -11.13 25.16 -26.38
CA PHE A 599 -12.38 25.07 -25.66
C PHE A 599 -12.97 23.68 -25.84
N ASP A 600 -12.94 22.88 -24.77
CA ASP A 600 -13.74 21.68 -24.69
C ASP A 600 -15.22 22.09 -24.79
N HIS A 601 -16.05 21.30 -25.48
CA HIS A 601 -17.47 21.60 -25.66
C HIS A 601 -17.78 22.93 -26.41
N PHE A 602 -16.87 23.40 -27.27
CA PHE A 602 -17.10 24.65 -28.02
C PHE A 602 -18.35 24.60 -28.92
N GLU A 603 -18.66 23.45 -29.51
CA GLU A 603 -19.88 23.28 -30.30
C GLU A 603 -21.14 23.45 -29.44
N ASP A 604 -21.13 22.96 -28.20
CA ASP A 604 -22.24 23.15 -27.26
C ASP A 604 -22.40 24.64 -26.90
N ILE A 605 -21.30 25.39 -26.77
CA ILE A 605 -21.32 26.86 -26.60
C ILE A 605 -21.95 27.53 -27.82
N LYS A 606 -21.57 27.14 -29.04
CA LYS A 606 -22.13 27.71 -30.27
C LYS A 606 -23.63 27.45 -30.37
N GLU A 607 -24.07 26.22 -30.08
CA GLU A 607 -25.48 25.86 -30.08
C GLU A 607 -26.27 26.66 -29.04
N TYR A 608 -25.73 26.81 -27.83
CA TYR A 608 -26.34 27.63 -26.79
C TYR A 608 -26.48 29.10 -27.23
N VAL A 609 -25.41 29.69 -27.76
CA VAL A 609 -25.41 31.10 -28.18
C VAL A 609 -26.35 31.34 -29.37
N GLN A 610 -26.34 30.45 -30.35
CA GLN A 610 -27.22 30.53 -31.51
C GLN A 610 -28.70 30.43 -31.11
N SER A 611 -29.04 29.56 -30.16
CA SER A 611 -30.42 29.36 -29.68
C SER A 611 -30.92 30.49 -28.78
N HIS A 612 -30.06 31.08 -27.95
CA HIS A 612 -30.48 32.08 -26.94
C HIS A 612 -30.23 33.54 -27.37
N PHE A 613 -29.24 33.80 -28.22
CA PHE A 613 -28.87 35.15 -28.66
C PHE A 613 -29.03 35.38 -30.17
N ALA A 614 -29.27 34.31 -30.96
CA ALA A 614 -29.37 34.38 -32.42
C ALA A 614 -28.12 35.00 -33.09
N VAL A 615 -26.94 34.73 -32.52
CA VAL A 615 -25.64 35.22 -32.98
C VAL A 615 -24.83 34.09 -33.60
N SER A 616 -24.16 34.36 -34.71
CA SER A 616 -23.21 33.46 -35.38
C SER A 616 -21.76 33.92 -35.23
N ALA A 617 -20.78 33.04 -35.48
CA ALA A 617 -19.34 33.39 -35.40
C ALA A 617 -18.85 34.28 -36.56
N ASP A 618 -19.63 34.41 -37.65
CA ASP A 618 -19.30 35.24 -38.81
C ASP A 618 -19.46 36.75 -38.52
N GLU A 619 -20.14 37.10 -37.44
CA GLU A 619 -20.41 38.48 -37.04
C GLU A 619 -19.28 39.00 -36.13
N GLU A 620 -18.55 40.04 -36.55
CA GLU A 620 -17.44 40.62 -35.75
C GLU A 620 -17.93 41.22 -34.42
N THR A 621 -19.14 41.79 -34.41
CA THR A 621 -19.71 42.50 -33.26
C THR A 621 -21.13 42.07 -32.97
N ILE A 622 -21.53 42.12 -31.70
CA ILE A 622 -22.88 41.84 -31.21
C ILE A 622 -23.49 43.04 -30.50
N VAL A 623 -24.82 43.14 -30.53
CA VAL A 623 -25.55 44.07 -29.66
C VAL A 623 -25.74 43.41 -28.30
N LEU A 624 -25.17 44.01 -27.26
CA LEU A 624 -25.28 43.49 -25.91
C LEU A 624 -26.70 43.66 -25.36
N PRO A 625 -27.22 42.68 -24.60
CA PRO A 625 -28.48 42.82 -23.87
C PRO A 625 -28.49 44.04 -22.94
N LEU A 626 -29.68 44.42 -22.46
CA LEU A 626 -29.88 45.53 -21.50
C LEU A 626 -29.55 46.93 -22.03
N GLY A 627 -29.35 47.09 -23.35
CA GLY A 627 -29.04 48.39 -23.96
C GLY A 627 -27.59 48.83 -23.75
N LEU A 628 -26.68 47.88 -23.56
CA LEU A 628 -25.26 48.12 -23.26
C LEU A 628 -24.42 48.48 -24.49
N GLY A 629 -25.06 48.69 -25.65
CA GLY A 629 -24.39 49.06 -26.89
C GLY A 629 -23.88 47.84 -27.66
N THR A 630 -22.84 48.05 -28.45
CA THR A 630 -22.23 47.05 -29.33
C THR A 630 -20.84 46.71 -28.83
N SER A 631 -20.47 45.42 -28.86
CA SER A 631 -19.18 44.91 -28.39
C SER A 631 -18.72 43.74 -29.26
N ILE A 632 -17.46 43.32 -29.12
CA ILE A 632 -16.88 42.21 -29.89
C ILE A 632 -17.63 40.91 -29.62
N ASN A 633 -17.92 40.15 -30.68
CA ASN A 633 -18.52 38.83 -30.56
C ASN A 633 -17.50 37.81 -30.03
N PRO A 634 -17.73 37.18 -28.87
CA PRO A 634 -16.85 36.13 -28.37
C PRO A 634 -16.66 34.95 -29.33
N LEU A 635 -17.68 34.56 -30.11
CA LEU A 635 -17.54 33.46 -31.08
C LEU A 635 -16.58 33.83 -32.22
N TYR A 636 -16.73 35.05 -32.77
CA TYR A 636 -15.79 35.59 -33.75
C TYR A 636 -14.37 35.68 -33.18
N PHE A 637 -14.22 36.13 -31.94
CA PHE A 637 -12.92 36.20 -31.29
C PHE A 637 -12.24 34.82 -31.23
N VAL A 638 -12.98 33.77 -30.85
CA VAL A 638 -12.45 32.40 -30.79
C VAL A 638 -12.14 31.83 -32.18
N GLU A 639 -13.00 31.98 -33.17
CA GLU A 639 -12.80 31.36 -34.49
C GLU A 639 -11.90 32.16 -35.44
N SER A 640 -11.87 33.49 -35.31
CA SER A 640 -11.15 34.37 -36.23
C SER A 640 -9.88 34.95 -35.63
N ILE A 641 -9.87 35.35 -34.36
CA ILE A 641 -8.73 36.07 -33.74
C ILE A 641 -7.73 35.11 -33.09
N ILE A 642 -8.19 34.18 -32.25
CA ILE A 642 -7.30 33.25 -31.54
C ILE A 642 -6.39 32.45 -32.50
N PRO A 643 -6.87 31.89 -33.64
CA PRO A 643 -6.01 31.13 -34.54
C PRO A 643 -4.91 31.98 -35.20
N GLN A 644 -5.17 33.27 -35.44
CA GLN A 644 -4.19 34.19 -36.03
C GLN A 644 -3.08 34.56 -35.04
N ARG A 645 -3.40 34.59 -33.74
CA ARG A 645 -2.49 34.93 -32.64
C ARG A 645 -1.94 33.70 -31.91
N LYS A 646 -2.20 32.49 -32.42
CA LYS A 646 -1.83 31.23 -31.75
C LYS A 646 -0.32 31.11 -31.49
N SER A 647 0.52 31.73 -32.32
CA SER A 647 1.97 31.75 -32.13
C SER A 647 2.48 32.96 -31.34
N ASP A 648 1.61 33.89 -30.96
CA ASP A 648 2.02 35.09 -30.22
C ASP A 648 2.39 34.67 -28.81
N THR A 649 3.56 35.14 -28.36
CA THR A 649 4.10 34.87 -27.04
C THR A 649 4.17 36.15 -26.21
N VAL A 650 3.85 36.03 -24.92
CA VAL A 650 4.08 37.08 -23.92
C VAL A 650 5.06 36.57 -22.88
N SER A 651 5.85 37.48 -22.31
CA SER A 651 6.74 37.16 -21.20
C SER A 651 5.90 37.08 -19.92
N ALA A 652 5.52 35.87 -19.53
CA ALA A 652 4.63 35.60 -18.41
C ALA A 652 5.27 34.65 -17.39
N TYR A 653 4.80 34.71 -16.15
CA TYR A 653 5.25 33.80 -15.11
C TYR A 653 4.55 32.44 -15.23
N GLU A 654 5.35 31.38 -15.18
CA GLU A 654 4.92 30.00 -15.09
C GLU A 654 5.19 29.46 -13.67
N ALA A 655 4.25 28.69 -13.14
CA ALA A 655 4.40 27.95 -11.90
C ALA A 655 3.66 26.60 -11.99
N SER A 656 3.85 25.74 -10.99
CA SER A 656 2.90 24.64 -10.76
C SER A 656 1.54 25.26 -10.46
N VAL A 657 0.52 24.81 -11.17
CA VAL A 657 -0.88 25.20 -10.95
C VAL A 657 -1.72 23.93 -10.83
N HIS A 658 -2.83 24.02 -10.12
CA HIS A 658 -3.81 22.93 -10.05
C HIS A 658 -4.49 22.72 -11.40
N GLY A 659 -4.72 23.80 -12.16
CA GLY A 659 -5.34 23.78 -13.48
C GLY A 659 -6.87 23.76 -13.44
N ASP A 660 -7.42 23.06 -12.45
CA ASP A 660 -8.85 22.94 -12.15
C ASP A 660 -9.22 23.49 -10.75
N LEU A 661 -8.47 24.45 -10.20
CA LEU A 661 -8.75 24.96 -8.84
C LEU A 661 -10.15 25.56 -8.72
N ASN A 662 -10.97 24.95 -7.87
CA ASN A 662 -12.30 25.43 -7.47
C ASN A 662 -12.54 25.08 -5.99
N MET A 663 -13.55 25.67 -5.36
CA MET A 663 -13.77 25.49 -3.92
C MET A 663 -14.14 24.05 -3.50
N LYS A 664 -14.63 23.21 -4.42
CA LYS A 664 -14.90 21.79 -4.16
C LYS A 664 -13.61 20.95 -4.10
N ASN A 665 -12.57 21.38 -4.79
CA ASN A 665 -11.26 20.71 -4.84
C ASN A 665 -10.35 21.10 -3.67
N VAL A 666 -10.86 21.87 -2.70
CA VAL A 666 -10.17 22.23 -1.47
C VAL A 666 -10.95 21.65 -0.30
N LEU A 667 -10.37 20.65 0.38
CA LEU A 667 -10.95 20.02 1.56
C LEU A 667 -10.45 20.68 2.84
N MET A 668 -11.32 20.75 3.85
CA MET A 668 -11.08 21.40 5.12
C MET A 668 -11.56 20.57 6.30
N ASP A 669 -10.79 20.55 7.39
CA ASP A 669 -11.21 20.00 8.69
C ASP A 669 -11.72 21.11 9.65
N GLU A 670 -12.21 20.69 10.82
CA GLU A 670 -12.68 21.59 11.89
C GLU A 670 -11.62 22.58 12.41
N ALA A 671 -10.33 22.29 12.16
CA ALA A 671 -9.21 23.15 12.53
C ALA A 671 -8.75 24.07 11.38
N ASN A 672 -9.49 24.11 10.27
CA ASN A 672 -9.19 24.83 9.04
C ASN A 672 -7.86 24.41 8.38
N ASN A 673 -7.39 23.17 8.62
CA ASN A 673 -6.34 22.59 7.81
C ASN A 673 -6.91 22.30 6.41
N MET A 674 -6.12 22.53 5.37
CA MET A 674 -6.56 22.47 3.99
C MET A 674 -5.77 21.44 3.18
N TRP A 675 -6.48 20.68 2.36
CA TRP A 675 -5.88 19.73 1.42
C TRP A 675 -6.48 19.90 0.03
N LEU A 676 -5.61 19.91 -0.97
CA LEU A 676 -6.01 19.86 -2.38
C LEU A 676 -6.31 18.42 -2.81
N ILE A 677 -7.24 18.28 -3.74
CA ILE A 677 -7.62 17.01 -4.38
C ILE A 677 -7.83 17.22 -5.89
N ASP A 678 -7.94 16.13 -6.64
CA ASP A 678 -8.16 16.12 -8.10
C ASP A 678 -7.02 16.77 -8.91
N PHE A 679 -5.89 16.09 -8.94
CA PHE A 679 -4.68 16.61 -9.59
C PHE A 679 -4.59 16.30 -11.09
N SER A 680 -5.69 15.88 -11.72
CA SER A 680 -5.73 15.48 -13.14
C SER A 680 -5.25 16.58 -14.09
N ASP A 681 -5.60 17.83 -13.79
CA ASP A 681 -5.20 19.00 -14.58
C ASP A 681 -3.90 19.68 -14.11
N THR A 682 -3.27 19.15 -13.05
CA THR A 682 -2.12 19.78 -12.41
C THR A 682 -0.88 19.71 -13.30
N ARG A 683 -0.29 20.87 -13.59
CA ARG A 683 0.86 21.01 -14.50
C ARG A 683 1.63 22.30 -14.24
N HIS A 684 2.77 22.47 -14.91
CA HIS A 684 3.36 23.80 -15.09
C HIS A 684 2.53 24.57 -16.12
N SER A 685 2.05 25.76 -15.77
CA SER A 685 1.25 26.61 -16.65
C SER A 685 1.38 28.07 -16.22
N HIS A 686 0.73 28.95 -16.98
CA HIS A 686 0.60 30.36 -16.68
C HIS A 686 0.06 30.56 -15.25
N ILE A 687 0.78 31.34 -14.45
CA ILE A 687 0.57 31.44 -13.00
C ILE A 687 -0.80 31.99 -12.60
N LEU A 688 -1.45 32.75 -13.48
CA LEU A 688 -2.78 33.34 -13.23
C LEU A 688 -3.94 32.38 -13.53
N ARG A 689 -3.66 31.15 -13.99
CA ARG A 689 -4.70 30.17 -14.39
C ARG A 689 -5.70 29.90 -13.27
N ASP A 690 -5.23 29.50 -12.10
CA ASP A 690 -6.09 29.08 -10.98
C ASP A 690 -6.88 30.26 -10.40
N ILE A 691 -6.29 31.46 -10.38
CA ILE A 691 -6.97 32.67 -9.92
C ILE A 691 -8.10 33.06 -10.88
N ALA A 692 -7.83 33.06 -12.20
CA ALA A 692 -8.85 33.37 -13.20
C ALA A 692 -10.01 32.36 -13.17
N LYS A 693 -9.70 31.08 -12.94
CA LYS A 693 -10.73 30.05 -12.75
C LYS A 693 -11.59 30.34 -11.52
N LEU A 694 -10.98 30.60 -10.37
CA LEU A 694 -11.71 30.90 -9.13
C LEU A 694 -12.54 32.20 -9.25
N GLU A 695 -12.03 33.24 -9.91
CA GLU A 695 -12.79 34.47 -10.17
C GLU A 695 -14.05 34.19 -11.01
N ALA A 696 -13.96 33.33 -12.03
CA ALA A 696 -15.13 32.91 -12.80
C ALA A 696 -16.17 32.18 -11.93
N VAL A 697 -15.73 31.23 -11.07
CA VAL A 697 -16.61 30.53 -10.13
C VAL A 697 -17.30 31.51 -9.18
N LEU A 698 -16.54 32.43 -8.56
CA LEU A 698 -17.09 33.45 -7.66
C LEU A 698 -18.13 34.33 -8.36
N LYS A 699 -17.87 34.77 -9.60
CA LYS A 699 -18.77 35.68 -10.33
C LYS A 699 -20.07 35.02 -10.80
N PHE A 700 -20.05 33.72 -11.10
CA PHE A 700 -21.13 33.10 -11.85
C PHE A 700 -21.78 31.89 -11.18
N GLU A 701 -21.16 31.30 -10.15
CA GLU A 701 -21.67 30.08 -9.50
C GLU A 701 -21.98 30.25 -8.00
N THR A 702 -21.52 31.34 -7.36
CA THR A 702 -21.71 31.52 -5.90
C THR A 702 -22.97 32.26 -5.48
N PHE A 703 -23.73 32.79 -6.43
CA PHE A 703 -25.01 33.43 -6.20
C PHE A 703 -25.90 33.34 -7.44
N ASP A 704 -27.21 33.26 -7.23
CA ASP A 704 -28.16 33.20 -8.33
C ASP A 704 -28.52 34.60 -8.85
N ILE A 705 -28.43 34.77 -10.17
CA ILE A 705 -29.04 35.91 -10.87
C ILE A 705 -30.45 35.52 -11.27
N THR A 706 -31.46 36.21 -10.74
CA THR A 706 -32.88 35.82 -10.93
C THR A 706 -33.73 36.89 -11.60
N SER A 707 -33.16 38.06 -11.89
CA SER A 707 -33.88 39.19 -12.48
C SER A 707 -32.97 40.05 -13.36
N ASP A 708 -33.58 40.80 -14.29
CA ASP A 708 -32.90 41.81 -15.10
C ASP A 708 -32.32 42.97 -14.26
N GLU A 709 -32.83 43.21 -13.05
CA GLU A 709 -32.28 44.21 -12.12
C GLU A 709 -30.98 43.72 -11.50
N LYS A 710 -30.98 42.50 -10.93
CA LYS A 710 -29.77 41.86 -10.38
C LYS A 710 -28.72 41.65 -11.48
N LEU A 711 -29.13 41.28 -12.69
CA LEU A 711 -28.23 41.18 -13.84
C LEU A 711 -27.56 42.53 -14.16
N ARG A 712 -28.31 43.65 -14.18
CA ARG A 712 -27.72 44.98 -14.41
C ARG A 712 -26.72 45.33 -13.32
N GLU A 713 -27.05 45.07 -12.06
CA GLU A 713 -26.17 45.35 -10.93
C GLU A 713 -24.84 44.60 -11.04
N VAL A 714 -24.87 43.29 -11.32
CA VAL A 714 -23.67 42.47 -11.50
C VAL A 714 -22.86 42.92 -12.71
N VAL A 715 -23.52 43.27 -13.83
CA VAL A 715 -22.82 43.75 -15.04
C VAL A 715 -22.16 45.11 -14.83
N GLU A 716 -22.80 46.05 -14.14
CA GLU A 716 -22.18 47.34 -13.81
C GLU A 716 -20.98 47.16 -12.87
N LEU A 717 -21.07 46.23 -11.92
CA LEU A 717 -19.94 45.90 -11.06
C LEU A 717 -18.81 45.24 -11.85
N ASP A 718 -19.13 44.34 -12.77
CA ASP A 718 -18.14 43.70 -13.62
C ASP A 718 -17.42 44.71 -14.52
N LYS A 719 -18.12 45.70 -15.08
CA LYS A 719 -17.48 46.80 -15.83
C LYS A 719 -16.43 47.54 -15.00
N ILE A 720 -16.70 47.81 -13.73
CA ILE A 720 -15.72 48.44 -12.82
C ILE A 720 -14.48 47.54 -12.70
N PHE A 721 -14.69 46.23 -12.56
CA PHE A 721 -13.60 45.27 -12.46
C PHE A 721 -12.84 45.06 -13.78
N LEU A 722 -13.45 45.33 -14.93
CA LEU A 722 -12.81 45.25 -16.25
C LEU A 722 -12.20 46.59 -16.74
N ASP A 723 -12.44 47.71 -16.05
CA ASP A 723 -11.92 49.02 -16.45
C ASP A 723 -10.51 49.35 -15.92
N VAL A 724 -9.92 48.42 -15.18
CA VAL A 724 -8.54 48.54 -14.69
C VAL A 724 -7.52 48.45 -15.82
N LYS A 725 -6.41 49.18 -15.68
CA LYS A 725 -5.35 49.22 -16.70
C LYS A 725 -4.17 48.33 -16.40
N ASN A 726 -3.95 48.00 -15.13
CA ASN A 726 -2.83 47.18 -14.71
C ASN A 726 -3.24 46.16 -13.65
N LEU A 727 -2.46 45.08 -13.53
CA LEU A 727 -2.65 44.05 -12.50
C LEU A 727 -2.57 44.57 -11.07
N SER A 728 -1.75 45.60 -10.82
CA SER A 728 -1.64 46.22 -9.49
C SER A 728 -2.86 47.02 -9.06
N GLU A 729 -3.75 47.37 -10.00
CA GLU A 729 -4.95 48.15 -9.75
C GLU A 729 -6.08 47.25 -9.25
N ILE A 730 -6.33 47.25 -7.94
CA ILE A 730 -7.43 46.49 -7.33
C ILE A 730 -8.73 47.34 -7.38
N PRO A 731 -9.74 46.96 -8.18
CA PRO A 731 -10.98 47.71 -8.31
C PRO A 731 -11.70 47.84 -6.96
N GLN A 732 -12.39 48.96 -6.73
CA GLN A 732 -13.15 49.19 -5.50
C GLN A 732 -14.63 48.87 -5.72
N ILE A 733 -15.24 48.15 -4.77
CA ILE A 733 -16.68 47.87 -4.80
C ILE A 733 -17.45 49.15 -4.42
N PRO A 734 -18.45 49.58 -5.22
CA PRO A 734 -19.26 50.74 -4.90
C PRO A 734 -19.97 50.60 -3.55
N SER A 735 -19.98 51.66 -2.75
CA SER A 735 -20.71 51.69 -1.47
C SER A 735 -22.23 51.58 -1.61
N THR A 736 -22.75 51.66 -2.84
CA THR A 736 -24.16 51.51 -3.20
C THR A 736 -24.58 50.05 -3.39
N LEU A 737 -23.63 49.10 -3.43
CA LEU A 737 -23.94 47.67 -3.51
C LEU A 737 -24.40 47.18 -2.13
N HIS A 738 -25.59 46.58 -2.07
CA HIS A 738 -26.20 46.13 -0.81
C HIS A 738 -26.58 44.65 -0.79
N ASP A 739 -26.58 43.96 -1.94
CA ASP A 739 -26.80 42.51 -1.97
C ASP A 739 -25.62 41.79 -1.29
N PRO A 740 -25.86 41.06 -0.18
CA PRO A 740 -24.80 40.48 0.63
C PRO A 740 -24.05 39.34 -0.08
N GLU A 741 -24.70 38.61 -0.98
CA GLU A 741 -24.08 37.50 -1.70
C GLU A 741 -23.13 38.04 -2.78
N ILE A 742 -23.60 39.04 -3.56
CA ILE A 742 -22.77 39.70 -4.57
C ILE A 742 -21.60 40.42 -3.88
N LEU A 743 -21.86 41.13 -2.79
CA LEU A 743 -20.83 41.83 -2.04
C LEU A 743 -19.74 40.85 -1.57
N LYS A 744 -20.13 39.72 -0.98
CA LYS A 744 -19.19 38.69 -0.53
C LYS A 744 -18.37 38.10 -1.67
N ALA A 745 -19.01 37.75 -2.78
CA ALA A 745 -18.33 37.21 -3.95
C ALA A 745 -17.27 38.19 -4.48
N PHE A 746 -17.64 39.46 -4.67
CA PHE A 746 -16.71 40.46 -5.21
C PHE A 746 -15.63 40.90 -4.21
N GLN A 747 -15.88 40.84 -2.90
CA GLN A 747 -14.82 41.01 -1.89
C GLN A 747 -13.79 39.87 -1.98
N CYS A 748 -14.24 38.63 -2.21
CA CYS A 748 -13.35 37.52 -2.49
C CYS A 748 -12.59 37.72 -3.81
N VAL A 749 -13.22 38.28 -4.86
CA VAL A 749 -12.55 38.63 -6.11
C VAL A 749 -11.48 39.71 -5.91
N GLN A 750 -11.74 40.76 -5.13
CA GLN A 750 -10.71 41.76 -4.78
C GLN A 750 -9.50 41.07 -4.15
N LYS A 751 -9.74 40.14 -3.21
CA LYS A 751 -8.68 39.38 -2.55
C LYS A 751 -7.91 38.48 -3.51
N LEU A 752 -8.59 37.81 -4.44
CA LEU A 752 -7.96 37.01 -5.49
C LEU A 752 -7.04 37.85 -6.38
N ARG A 753 -7.47 39.07 -6.75
CA ARG A 753 -6.66 40.00 -7.53
C ARG A 753 -5.46 40.54 -6.76
N GLU A 754 -5.57 40.73 -5.45
CA GLU A 754 -4.40 41.02 -4.61
C GLU A 754 -3.35 39.91 -4.70
N TYR A 755 -3.76 38.63 -4.68
CA TYR A 755 -2.81 37.53 -4.89
C TYR A 755 -2.24 37.50 -6.29
N ALA A 756 -3.06 37.75 -7.33
CA ALA A 756 -2.59 37.83 -8.72
C ALA A 756 -1.44 38.83 -8.85
N ASN A 757 -1.59 40.03 -8.28
CA ASN A 757 -0.54 41.05 -8.25
C ASN A 757 0.72 40.58 -7.49
N ILE A 758 0.55 39.86 -6.37
CA ILE A 758 1.68 39.36 -5.57
C ILE A 758 2.46 38.27 -6.31
N ILE A 759 1.79 37.27 -6.88
CA ILE A 759 2.44 36.09 -7.46
C ILE A 759 3.08 36.37 -8.82
N THR A 760 2.61 37.41 -9.52
CA THR A 760 3.21 37.89 -10.77
C THR A 760 4.41 38.82 -10.54
N LEU A 761 4.89 38.97 -9.31
CA LEU A 761 6.05 39.79 -8.96
C LEU A 761 5.99 41.22 -9.53
N LEU A 762 4.80 41.84 -9.48
CA LEU A 762 4.51 43.18 -10.00
C LEU A 762 4.60 43.31 -11.53
N ASP A 763 4.27 42.25 -12.27
CA ASP A 763 3.87 42.40 -13.67
C ASP A 763 2.63 43.30 -13.72
N GLU A 764 2.61 44.24 -14.65
CA GLU A 764 1.51 45.20 -14.81
C GLU A 764 0.60 44.85 -16.00
N ASP A 765 0.97 43.87 -16.82
CA ASP A 765 0.21 43.50 -18.02
C ASP A 765 -1.09 42.75 -17.69
N ILE A 766 -2.16 43.53 -17.56
CA ILE A 766 -3.51 43.03 -17.28
C ILE A 766 -4.08 42.15 -18.41
N SER A 767 -3.57 42.25 -19.64
CA SER A 767 -4.10 41.48 -20.76
C SER A 767 -3.95 39.97 -20.53
N GLN A 768 -2.89 39.56 -19.83
CA GLN A 768 -2.65 38.15 -19.48
C GLN A 768 -3.76 37.60 -18.57
N TYR A 769 -4.22 38.42 -17.61
CA TYR A 769 -5.31 38.08 -16.69
C TYR A 769 -6.67 38.08 -17.39
N PHE A 770 -6.92 39.07 -18.24
CA PHE A 770 -8.18 39.15 -18.99
C PHE A 770 -8.33 37.99 -19.98
N PHE A 771 -7.23 37.54 -20.59
CA PHE A 771 -7.29 36.40 -21.51
C PHE A 771 -7.61 35.08 -20.78
N SER A 772 -6.97 34.82 -19.64
CA SER A 772 -7.28 33.62 -18.85
C SER A 772 -8.71 33.68 -18.27
N LEU A 773 -9.16 34.85 -17.79
CA LEU A 773 -10.52 35.05 -17.29
C LEU A 773 -11.56 34.88 -18.40
N PHE A 774 -11.28 35.36 -19.61
CA PHE A 774 -12.14 35.16 -20.78
C PHE A 774 -12.37 33.67 -21.06
N ALA A 775 -11.29 32.89 -21.06
CA ALA A 775 -11.37 31.46 -21.35
C ALA A 775 -12.27 30.70 -20.36
N TYR A 776 -12.16 31.00 -19.06
CA TYR A 776 -13.02 30.38 -18.05
C TYR A 776 -14.45 30.95 -18.07
N THR A 777 -14.62 32.25 -18.35
CA THR A 777 -15.95 32.87 -18.48
C THR A 777 -16.76 32.25 -19.64
N MET A 778 -16.10 31.93 -20.77
CA MET A 778 -16.75 31.26 -21.90
C MET A 778 -17.29 29.87 -21.53
N ARG A 779 -16.59 29.11 -20.69
CA ARG A 779 -17.01 27.76 -20.28
C ARG A 779 -18.28 27.75 -19.43
N VAL A 780 -18.57 28.85 -18.71
CA VAL A 780 -19.78 29.00 -17.89
C VAL A 780 -21.07 28.81 -18.70
N LEU A 781 -21.05 29.10 -20.00
CA LEU A 781 -22.23 28.98 -20.87
C LEU A 781 -22.77 27.54 -20.97
N VAL A 782 -21.92 26.54 -20.76
CA VAL A 782 -22.29 25.11 -20.80
C VAL A 782 -22.44 24.50 -19.42
N TYR A 783 -22.19 25.24 -18.34
CA TYR A 783 -22.35 24.71 -16.99
C TYR A 783 -23.82 24.48 -16.64
N GLY A 784 -24.13 23.29 -16.16
CA GLY A 784 -25.49 22.92 -15.71
C GLY A 784 -25.87 23.54 -14.37
N SER A 785 -24.89 23.94 -13.55
CA SER A 785 -25.08 24.63 -12.26
C SER A 785 -25.58 26.07 -12.42
N VAL A 786 -25.41 26.67 -13.60
CA VAL A 786 -25.66 28.10 -13.82
C VAL A 786 -26.97 28.31 -14.58
N ASN A 787 -27.83 29.17 -14.03
CA ASN A 787 -29.11 29.52 -14.64
C ASN A 787 -28.94 30.42 -15.88
N ASP A 788 -30.03 30.61 -16.66
CA ASP A 788 -29.96 31.37 -17.92
C ASP A 788 -29.53 32.84 -17.77
N TYR A 789 -29.87 33.49 -16.64
CA TYR A 789 -29.42 34.84 -16.37
C TYR A 789 -27.92 34.90 -16.04
N GLY A 790 -27.41 33.90 -15.30
CA GLY A 790 -25.99 33.72 -15.05
C GLY A 790 -25.20 33.53 -16.34
N LYS A 791 -25.69 32.66 -17.23
CA LYS A 791 -25.10 32.45 -18.56
C LYS A 791 -25.14 33.71 -19.43
N LYS A 792 -26.24 34.46 -19.39
CA LYS A 792 -26.34 35.77 -20.05
C LYS A 792 -25.34 36.79 -19.48
N CYS A 793 -25.10 36.78 -18.17
CA CYS A 793 -24.08 37.61 -17.53
C CYS A 793 -22.67 37.23 -18.01
N ALA A 794 -22.36 35.92 -18.03
CA ALA A 794 -21.09 35.41 -18.53
C ALA A 794 -20.87 35.79 -20.00
N TRP A 795 -21.90 35.71 -20.85
CA TRP A 795 -21.83 36.13 -22.25
C TRP A 795 -21.48 37.62 -22.40
N ILE A 796 -22.11 38.50 -21.61
CA ILE A 796 -21.81 39.93 -21.59
C ILE A 796 -20.37 40.17 -21.12
N SER A 797 -19.96 39.52 -20.02
CA SER A 797 -18.59 39.59 -19.48
C SER A 797 -17.55 39.13 -20.50
N ALA A 798 -17.79 38.02 -21.21
CA ALA A 798 -16.89 37.49 -22.22
C ALA A 798 -16.71 38.46 -23.39
N SER A 799 -17.79 39.11 -23.82
CA SER A 799 -17.74 40.12 -24.88
C SER A 799 -16.96 41.38 -24.45
N MET A 800 -17.16 41.84 -23.21
CA MET A 800 -16.40 42.98 -22.67
C MET A 800 -14.90 42.66 -22.53
N LEU A 801 -14.57 41.43 -22.13
CA LEU A 801 -13.18 40.95 -22.10
C LEU A 801 -12.55 40.93 -23.50
N CYS A 802 -13.26 40.42 -24.51
CA CYS A 802 -12.79 40.46 -25.91
C CYS A 802 -12.47 41.89 -26.36
N GLN A 803 -13.33 42.86 -26.02
CA GLN A 803 -13.13 44.27 -26.35
C GLN A 803 -11.88 44.88 -25.70
N LYS A 804 -11.42 44.34 -24.57
CA LYS A 804 -10.19 44.77 -23.88
C LYS A 804 -8.93 44.08 -24.42
N LEU A 805 -9.08 42.97 -25.16
CA LEU A 805 -8.00 42.12 -25.69
C LEU A 805 -7.65 42.39 -27.17
N ILE A 806 -8.52 43.12 -27.87
CA ILE A 806 -8.29 43.66 -29.22
C ILE A 806 -7.76 45.08 -29.09
#